data_AF-A0AB34GB70-F1
#
_entry.id   AF-A0AB34GB70-F1
#
_cell.length_a   1.000
_cell.length_b   1.000
_cell.length_c   1.000
_cell.angle_alpha   90.00
_cell.angle_beta   90.00
_cell.angle_gamma   90.00
#
_symmetry.space_group_name_H-M   'P 1'
#
loop_
_entity.id
_entity.type
_entity.pdbx_description
1 polymer ?
#
loop_
_entity_poly.entity_id
_entity_poly.type
_entity_poly.pdbx_seq_one_letter_code
_entity_poly.pdbx_strand_id
1 'polypeptide(L)'
;MVLLCCRAFVSFQSVMLLLHSQRRYIFEYDQSDCLLSVTMPSMVRHSLQTMLSVGYYRNIYSPPDSSTSFIQDYSRDGRLLQTLQLGTGRRVLYKYTKQARLSEILYDTTQVTLTYEESSGVIKTIHLMHDGFICTIRYRQTGPLIGRQIFRFSEEGLVNARFDYSYNNFRVTSMQAVINETPLPIDLYRYVDVSGRTEQFGKFSVINYDLNQVITTTVMKHTKIFSANGQVIEVQYEILKAIAYWMTIQYDNMGRMVICDIRVGVDANITRYFYEYDADGQLQTVSVNDKTQWRYSYDLNGNINLLSHGNSARLTPLRYDLRDRITRLGEIQYKMDEDGFLRQRGNDIFEYNSNGLLQKAYNKASGWTVQYYYDGLGRRVASKSSLGQHLQFFYADLANPIRVTHLYNHTSSEITSLYYDLQGHLIAMELSSGEEYYVACDNTGTPLAVFSSRGQVIKEILYTPYGDIYHDTYPDFQVIIGFHGGLYDFLTKLVHLGQRDYDVVAGRWTTPNHHIWKQLNLLPKPFNLYSFENNYPVGKIQDVAKYTTDIGSWLELFGFQLHNVLPGFPKPELENLELTYELLQLQTKTQEWDPGKTILGIQCELQKQLRNFISLDQLPMTPRYNDGRCLEGGKQPRFAAVPSVFGKGIKFAIKDGIVTADIIGVANEDSRRLAAILNNAHYLENLHFTIEGRDTHYFIKLGSLEEDLVLIGNTGGRRILENGVNVTVSQMTSVLNGRTRRFADIQLQHGALCFNIRYGTTVEEEKNHVLEIARQRAVAQAWTKEQRRLQEGEEGIRAWTEGEKQQLLSTGRVQSYDGYFVLSVEQYLELSDSANNIHFMRQSEIGRR
;
A
#
# COMPACT_ATOMS: atom_id res chain seq x y z
N MET A 1 40.81 40.66 -23.74
CA MET A 1 40.10 41.85 -23.23
C MET A 1 38.68 41.75 -23.79
N VAL A 2 37.57 41.54 -23.09
CA VAL A 2 37.22 41.43 -21.67
C VAL A 2 35.72 40.99 -21.65
N LEU A 3 35.33 40.17 -20.65
CA LEU A 3 33.99 39.98 -20.03
C LEU A 3 32.81 39.24 -20.73
N LEU A 4 32.62 38.00 -20.25
CA LEU A 4 31.38 37.39 -19.71
C LEU A 4 30.10 38.25 -19.64
N CYS A 5 28.97 37.66 -20.05
CA CYS A 5 27.75 37.64 -19.22
C CYS A 5 26.84 36.43 -19.52
N CYS A 6 26.28 35.87 -18.45
CA CYS A 6 25.56 34.61 -18.34
C CYS A 6 24.24 34.50 -19.12
N ARG A 7 23.91 33.27 -19.56
CA ARG A 7 22.71 32.53 -19.12
C ARG A 7 22.80 31.08 -19.60
N ALA A 8 22.98 30.16 -18.65
CA ALA A 8 22.74 28.74 -18.89
C ALA A 8 21.26 28.56 -19.21
N PHE A 9 20.93 28.23 -20.46
CA PHE A 9 19.60 27.74 -20.80
C PHE A 9 19.47 26.33 -20.22
N VAL A 10 18.85 26.21 -19.05
CA VAL A 10 18.34 24.94 -18.55
C VAL A 10 17.07 24.65 -19.34
N SER A 11 17.16 23.91 -20.45
CA SER A 11 15.94 23.47 -21.15
C SER A 11 15.39 22.24 -20.43
N PHE A 12 14.42 22.46 -19.54
CA PHE A 12 13.57 21.38 -19.04
C PHE A 12 12.72 20.84 -20.21
N GLN A 13 12.62 19.52 -20.34
CA GLN A 13 11.67 18.94 -21.27
C GLN A 13 10.29 18.94 -20.60
N SER A 14 9.31 19.53 -21.28
CA SER A 14 7.91 19.53 -20.82
C SER A 14 7.05 18.76 -21.80
N VAL A 15 6.21 17.88 -21.27
CA VAL A 15 5.22 17.11 -22.02
C VAL A 15 3.85 17.57 -21.59
N MET A 16 3.05 18.06 -22.53
CA MET A 16 1.67 18.45 -22.29
C MET A 16 0.74 17.37 -22.80
N LEU A 17 -0.05 16.79 -21.90
CA LEU A 17 -1.14 15.89 -22.21
C LEU A 17 -2.45 16.68 -22.18
N LEU A 18 -3.07 16.84 -23.36
CA LEU A 18 -4.34 17.53 -23.53
C LEU A 18 -5.42 16.49 -23.88
N LEU A 19 -6.49 16.47 -23.08
CA LEU A 19 -7.66 15.61 -23.32
C LEU A 19 -8.69 16.31 -24.20
N HIS A 20 -9.63 15.55 -24.76
CA HIS A 20 -10.73 16.09 -25.58
C HIS A 20 -11.60 17.08 -24.80
N SER A 21 -11.76 16.87 -23.48
CA SER A 21 -12.42 17.79 -22.55
C SER A 21 -11.67 19.10 -22.30
N GLN A 22 -10.51 19.31 -22.94
CA GLN A 22 -9.58 20.44 -22.72
C GLN A 22 -8.87 20.41 -21.36
N ARG A 23 -9.00 19.33 -20.58
CA ARG A 23 -8.17 19.11 -19.38
C ARG A 23 -6.71 18.94 -19.80
N ARG A 24 -5.83 19.70 -19.14
CA ARG A 24 -4.40 19.72 -19.42
C ARG A 24 -3.59 19.21 -18.24
N TYR A 25 -2.70 18.26 -18.51
CA TYR A 25 -1.68 17.83 -17.57
C TYR A 25 -0.31 18.22 -18.12
N ILE A 26 0.55 18.81 -17.30
CA ILE A 26 1.90 19.23 -17.72
C ILE A 26 2.90 18.44 -16.89
N PHE A 27 3.70 17.61 -17.56
CA PHE A 27 4.78 16.82 -16.97
C PHE A 27 6.11 17.48 -17.29
N GLU A 28 6.88 17.81 -16.27
CA GLU A 28 8.21 18.41 -16.41
C GLU A 28 9.28 17.38 -16.04
N TYR A 29 10.31 17.26 -16.87
CA TYR A 29 11.41 16.32 -16.71
C TYR A 29 12.75 17.05 -16.58
N ASP A 30 13.68 16.42 -15.87
CA ASP A 30 15.08 16.84 -15.85
C ASP A 30 15.83 16.38 -17.12
N GLN A 31 17.12 16.70 -17.21
CA GLN A 31 17.97 16.34 -18.34
C GLN A 31 18.23 14.83 -18.46
N SER A 32 17.88 14.04 -17.43
CA SER A 32 18.03 12.59 -17.38
C SER A 32 16.69 11.89 -17.62
N ASP A 33 15.69 12.61 -18.14
CA ASP A 33 14.35 12.10 -18.41
C ASP A 33 13.59 11.62 -17.16
N CYS A 34 13.96 12.12 -15.98
CA CYS A 34 13.29 11.82 -14.72
C CYS A 34 12.27 12.92 -14.39
N LEU A 35 11.10 12.50 -13.90
CA LEU A 35 9.99 13.40 -13.56
C LEU A 35 10.38 14.34 -12.42
N LEU A 36 10.24 15.64 -12.65
CA LEU A 36 10.51 16.73 -11.72
C LEU A 36 9.21 17.28 -11.11
N SER A 37 8.21 17.50 -11.94
CA SER A 37 6.93 18.05 -11.48
C SER A 37 5.78 17.67 -12.38
N VAL A 38 4.57 17.70 -11.81
CA VAL A 38 3.32 17.49 -12.54
C VAL A 38 2.36 18.60 -12.17
N THR A 39 1.90 19.35 -13.18
CA THR A 39 0.84 20.34 -13.01
C THR A 39 -0.49 19.75 -13.46
N MET A 40 -1.44 19.72 -12.53
CA MET A 40 -2.80 19.20 -12.74
C MET A 40 -3.66 20.19 -13.55
N PRO A 41 -4.80 19.75 -14.12
CA PRO A 41 -5.73 20.64 -14.81
C PRO A 41 -6.23 21.82 -13.97
N SER A 42 -6.30 21.67 -12.64
CA SER A 42 -6.59 22.75 -11.69
C SER A 42 -5.48 23.81 -11.54
N MET A 43 -4.38 23.71 -12.30
CA MET A 43 -3.17 24.54 -12.21
C MET A 43 -2.34 24.34 -10.94
N VAL A 44 -2.63 23.28 -10.21
CA VAL A 44 -1.91 22.91 -9.00
C VAL A 44 -0.69 22.06 -9.34
N ARG A 45 0.48 22.39 -8.78
CA ARG A 45 1.76 21.75 -9.08
C ARG A 45 2.23 20.81 -7.97
N HIS A 46 2.52 19.57 -8.35
CA HIS A 46 3.13 18.53 -7.55
C HIS A 46 4.62 18.43 -7.88
N SER A 47 5.51 18.37 -6.90
CA SER A 47 6.96 18.27 -7.14
C SER A 47 7.56 16.98 -6.61
N LEU A 48 8.49 16.41 -7.38
CA LEU A 48 9.20 15.18 -7.07
C LEU A 48 10.71 15.39 -7.22
N GLN A 49 11.46 14.78 -6.32
CA GLN A 49 12.92 14.85 -6.34
C GLN A 49 13.55 13.60 -5.73
N THR A 50 14.74 13.26 -6.20
CA THR A 50 15.57 12.19 -5.65
C THR A 50 16.90 12.78 -5.20
N MET A 51 17.31 12.52 -3.97
CA MET A 51 18.63 12.89 -3.45
C MET A 51 19.43 11.65 -3.09
N LEU A 52 20.76 11.74 -3.21
CA LEU A 52 21.67 10.76 -2.63
C LEU A 52 21.98 11.15 -1.19
N SER A 53 21.52 10.33 -0.25
CA SER A 53 21.81 10.48 1.18
C SER A 53 22.98 9.55 1.59
N VAL A 54 23.24 9.43 2.89
CA VAL A 54 24.32 8.61 3.45
C VAL A 54 23.90 7.13 3.44
N GLY A 55 24.19 6.44 2.33
CA GLY A 55 23.98 4.99 2.19
C GLY A 55 22.72 4.59 1.41
N TYR A 56 21.83 5.54 1.12
CA TYR A 56 20.55 5.30 0.44
C TYR A 56 20.16 6.47 -0.49
N TYR A 57 19.21 6.21 -1.39
CA TYR A 57 18.54 7.23 -2.18
C TYR A 57 17.24 7.62 -1.51
N ARG A 58 17.03 8.92 -1.32
CA ARG A 58 15.81 9.46 -0.73
C ARG A 58 14.95 10.09 -1.82
N ASN A 59 13.76 9.55 -2.02
CA ASN A 59 12.74 10.07 -2.92
C ASN A 59 11.76 10.91 -2.12
N ILE A 60 11.50 12.14 -2.56
CA ILE A 60 10.62 13.09 -1.89
C ILE A 60 9.54 13.53 -2.86
N TYR A 61 8.28 13.32 -2.48
CA TYR A 61 7.12 13.94 -3.10
C TYR A 61 6.60 15.04 -2.17
N SER A 62 6.53 16.27 -2.69
CA SER A 62 5.96 17.41 -1.99
C SER A 62 4.60 17.75 -2.61
N PRO A 63 3.50 17.59 -1.86
CA PRO A 63 2.17 18.03 -2.27
C PRO A 63 2.11 19.55 -2.47
N PRO A 64 1.14 20.03 -3.25
CA PRO A 64 0.94 21.46 -3.47
C PRO A 64 0.61 22.20 -2.18
N ASP A 65 1.14 23.42 -2.05
CA ASP A 65 0.93 24.35 -0.93
C ASP A 65 1.12 23.72 0.46
N SER A 66 1.94 22.67 0.57
CA SER A 66 2.21 21.96 1.82
C SER A 66 3.69 21.86 2.12
N SER A 67 4.03 22.03 3.40
CA SER A 67 5.37 21.73 3.93
C SER A 67 5.55 20.24 4.26
N THR A 68 4.51 19.41 4.13
CA THR A 68 4.50 18.01 4.55
C THR A 68 4.75 17.09 3.36
N SER A 69 5.91 16.46 3.29
CA SER A 69 6.30 15.58 2.18
C SER A 69 6.04 14.10 2.48
N PHE A 70 5.83 13.32 1.42
CA PHE A 70 5.91 11.86 1.41
C PHE A 70 7.31 11.45 0.96
N ILE A 71 7.94 10.56 1.72
CA ILE A 71 9.34 10.18 1.53
C ILE A 71 9.46 8.66 1.46
N GLN A 72 10.25 8.18 0.50
CA GLN A 72 10.67 6.78 0.42
C GLN A 72 12.18 6.68 0.25
N ASP A 73 12.82 5.95 1.17
CA ASP A 73 14.25 5.71 1.13
C ASP A 73 14.53 4.33 0.56
N TYR A 74 15.41 4.26 -0.43
CA TYR A 74 15.80 3.03 -1.11
C TYR A 74 17.29 2.77 -0.97
N SER A 75 17.65 1.51 -0.74
CA SER A 75 19.03 1.07 -0.83
C SER A 75 19.57 1.22 -2.25
N ARG A 76 20.90 1.17 -2.42
CA ARG A 76 21.53 1.27 -3.75
C ARG A 76 21.08 0.18 -4.72
N ASP A 77 20.75 -1.00 -4.22
CA ASP A 77 20.22 -2.15 -4.95
C ASP A 77 18.68 -2.16 -5.10
N GLY A 78 18.00 -1.16 -4.54
CA GLY A 78 16.58 -0.88 -4.82
C GLY A 78 15.57 -1.51 -3.88
N ARG A 79 16.02 -1.92 -2.70
CA ARG A 79 15.14 -2.35 -1.61
C ARG A 79 14.63 -1.14 -0.85
N LEU A 80 13.35 -1.15 -0.48
CA LEU A 80 12.73 -0.08 0.29
C LEU A 80 13.24 -0.17 1.73
N LEU A 81 13.84 0.89 2.27
CA LEU A 81 14.35 0.92 3.64
C LEU A 81 13.37 1.61 4.58
N GLN A 82 12.68 2.65 4.09
CA GLN A 82 11.74 3.44 4.88
C GLN A 82 10.67 4.08 4.01
N THR A 83 9.45 4.15 4.54
CA THR A 83 8.38 5.04 4.09
C THR A 83 8.06 6.03 5.21
N LEU A 84 8.01 7.32 4.92
CA LEU A 84 7.77 8.38 5.89
C LEU A 84 6.77 9.41 5.36
N GLN A 85 5.78 9.75 6.15
CA GLN A 85 4.82 10.82 5.88
C GLN A 85 4.98 11.90 6.95
N LEU A 86 5.45 13.08 6.54
CA LEU A 86 5.84 14.12 7.49
C LEU A 86 4.67 14.88 8.11
N GLY A 87 3.45 14.76 7.58
CA GLY A 87 2.29 15.52 8.05
C GLY A 87 1.85 15.06 9.43
N THR A 88 1.67 13.75 9.61
CA THR A 88 1.38 13.18 10.93
C THR A 88 2.58 12.44 11.53
N GLY A 89 3.67 12.26 10.79
CA GLY A 89 4.87 11.55 11.24
C GLY A 89 4.76 10.02 11.13
N ARG A 90 3.85 9.50 10.29
CA ARG A 90 3.75 8.06 10.02
C ARG A 90 5.03 7.52 9.42
N ARG A 91 5.48 6.38 9.91
CA ARG A 91 6.77 5.78 9.53
C ARG A 91 6.70 4.27 9.50
N VAL A 92 7.19 3.69 8.42
CA VAL A 92 7.44 2.25 8.26
C VAL A 92 8.90 2.03 7.93
N LEU A 93 9.58 1.18 8.69
CA LEU A 93 10.98 0.80 8.49
C LEU A 93 11.05 -0.66 8.05
N TYR A 94 11.93 -0.96 7.08
CA TYR A 94 12.16 -2.29 6.56
C TYR A 94 13.63 -2.66 6.75
N LYS A 95 13.89 -3.70 7.54
CA LYS A 95 15.24 -4.22 7.82
C LYS A 95 15.49 -5.49 7.03
N TYR A 96 16.75 -5.71 6.65
CA TYR A 96 17.15 -6.85 5.83
C TYR A 96 18.32 -7.61 6.45
N THR A 97 18.38 -8.92 6.20
CA THR A 97 19.54 -9.76 6.54
C THR A 97 20.75 -9.43 5.66
N LYS A 98 21.93 -9.94 6.04
CA LYS A 98 23.16 -9.87 5.23
C LYS A 98 22.99 -10.48 3.83
N GLN A 99 22.08 -11.44 3.67
CA GLN A 99 21.73 -12.08 2.41
C GLN A 99 20.61 -11.34 1.64
N ALA A 100 20.36 -10.08 2.00
CA ALA A 100 19.39 -9.20 1.36
C ALA A 100 17.91 -9.64 1.43
N ARG A 101 17.53 -10.42 2.45
CA ARG A 101 16.14 -10.84 2.68
C ARG A 101 15.47 -9.96 3.72
N LEU A 102 14.19 -9.65 3.55
CA LEU A 102 13.42 -8.86 4.52
C LEU A 102 13.36 -9.61 5.86
N SER A 103 13.88 -9.01 6.93
CA SER A 103 13.95 -9.64 8.25
C SER A 103 12.98 -9.03 9.24
N GLU A 104 12.78 -7.71 9.19
CA GLU A 104 11.86 -7.03 10.10
C GLU A 104 11.13 -5.88 9.41
N ILE A 105 9.92 -5.60 9.88
CA ILE A 105 9.15 -4.41 9.54
C ILE A 105 8.71 -3.76 10.86
N LEU A 106 8.97 -2.46 11.01
CA LEU A 106 8.66 -1.71 12.22
C LEU A 106 7.80 -0.50 11.86
N TYR A 107 6.70 -0.32 12.56
CA TYR A 107 5.85 0.87 12.43
C TYR A 107 5.05 1.08 13.70
N ASP A 108 4.91 2.33 14.14
CA ASP A 108 4.25 2.69 15.41
C ASP A 108 4.80 1.88 16.61
N THR A 109 3.97 1.01 17.20
CA THR A 109 4.33 0.03 18.25
C THR A 109 4.38 -1.40 17.73
N THR A 110 4.13 -1.60 16.42
CA THR A 110 4.07 -2.90 15.77
C THR A 110 5.45 -3.33 15.30
N GLN A 111 5.79 -4.57 15.61
CA GLN A 111 6.98 -5.26 15.13
C GLN A 111 6.57 -6.52 14.37
N VAL A 112 7.02 -6.64 13.12
CA VAL A 112 6.91 -7.86 12.31
C VAL A 112 8.29 -8.45 12.15
N THR A 113 8.47 -9.70 12.55
CA THR A 113 9.73 -10.46 12.42
C THR A 113 9.55 -11.62 11.46
N LEU A 114 10.51 -11.76 10.55
CA LEU A 114 10.54 -12.78 9.51
C LEU A 114 11.75 -13.68 9.72
N THR A 115 11.49 -14.95 10.02
CA THR A 115 12.56 -15.93 10.22
C THR A 115 12.65 -16.87 9.02
N TYR A 116 13.89 -17.23 8.69
CA TYR A 116 14.21 -18.13 7.59
C TYR A 116 14.87 -19.39 8.14
N GLU A 117 14.67 -20.51 7.48
CA GLU A 117 15.40 -21.74 7.78
C GLU A 117 16.86 -21.59 7.36
N GLU A 118 17.82 -21.94 8.23
CA GLU A 118 19.25 -21.69 7.99
C GLU A 118 19.83 -22.48 6.81
N SER A 119 19.39 -23.74 6.64
CA SER A 119 19.91 -24.66 5.63
C SER A 119 19.34 -24.38 4.24
N SER A 120 18.02 -24.26 4.11
CA SER A 120 17.30 -24.08 2.85
C SER A 120 17.14 -22.60 2.48
N GLY A 121 17.13 -21.72 3.48
CA GLY A 121 16.88 -20.30 3.30
C GLY A 121 15.45 -19.97 2.89
N VAL A 122 14.49 -20.86 3.10
CA VAL A 122 13.07 -20.59 2.87
C VAL A 122 12.44 -19.90 4.08
N ILE A 123 11.29 -19.25 3.92
CA ILE A 123 10.64 -18.55 5.03
C ILE A 123 9.99 -19.56 5.97
N LYS A 124 10.23 -19.42 7.27
CA LYS A 124 9.74 -20.34 8.30
C LYS A 124 8.59 -19.73 9.08
N THR A 125 8.76 -18.50 9.56
CA THR A 125 7.73 -17.81 10.35
C THR A 125 7.64 -16.33 10.01
N ILE A 126 6.42 -15.81 10.01
CA ILE A 126 6.11 -14.38 10.06
C ILE A 126 5.41 -14.15 11.38
N HIS A 127 5.96 -13.30 12.23
CA HIS A 127 5.47 -13.06 13.58
C HIS A 127 5.26 -11.56 13.79
N LEU A 128 4.00 -11.15 13.88
CA LEU A 128 3.58 -9.79 14.19
C LEU A 128 3.26 -9.69 15.68
N MET A 129 3.76 -8.63 16.31
CA MET A 129 3.46 -8.24 17.69
C MET A 129 3.01 -6.76 17.69
N HIS A 130 1.88 -6.46 18.32
CA HIS A 130 1.33 -5.11 18.48
C HIS A 130 0.49 -5.02 19.75
N ASP A 131 0.89 -4.20 20.72
CA ASP A 131 0.11 -3.90 21.94
C ASP A 131 -0.49 -5.14 22.65
N GLY A 132 0.27 -6.24 22.72
CA GLY A 132 -0.15 -7.52 23.32
C GLY A 132 -0.85 -8.50 22.35
N PHE A 133 -1.35 -8.02 21.22
CA PHE A 133 -1.79 -8.85 20.11
C PHE A 133 -0.61 -9.44 19.36
N ILE A 134 -0.64 -10.76 19.16
CA ILE A 134 0.35 -11.50 18.40
C ILE A 134 -0.37 -12.29 17.31
N CYS A 135 0.11 -12.17 16.08
CA CYS A 135 -0.28 -13.01 14.96
C CYS A 135 0.96 -13.70 14.39
N THR A 136 0.97 -15.04 14.40
CA THR A 136 2.07 -15.82 13.83
C THR A 136 1.58 -16.69 12.68
N ILE A 137 2.20 -16.52 11.52
CA ILE A 137 2.07 -17.43 10.38
C ILE A 137 3.31 -18.32 10.33
N ARG A 138 3.12 -19.64 10.33
CA ARG A 138 4.23 -20.61 10.17
C ARG A 138 4.05 -21.40 8.89
N TYR A 139 5.13 -21.55 8.14
CA TYR A 139 5.19 -22.36 6.93
C TYR A 139 6.05 -23.60 7.16
N ARG A 140 5.60 -24.73 6.61
CA ARG A 140 6.43 -25.92 6.41
C ARG A 140 6.54 -26.16 4.92
N GLN A 141 7.76 -26.10 4.40
CA GLN A 141 8.03 -26.20 2.96
C GLN A 141 8.80 -27.47 2.62
N THR A 142 8.61 -27.95 1.39
CA THR A 142 9.42 -29.01 0.77
C THR A 142 9.98 -28.42 -0.53
N GLY A 143 11.27 -28.07 -0.51
CA GLY A 143 11.82 -27.18 -1.52
C GLY A 143 11.12 -25.81 -1.46
N PRO A 144 10.68 -25.22 -2.59
CA PRO A 144 9.92 -23.98 -2.59
C PRO A 144 8.44 -24.17 -2.18
N LEU A 145 7.89 -25.38 -2.28
CA LEU A 145 6.44 -25.60 -2.15
C LEU A 145 5.98 -25.57 -0.68
N ILE A 146 4.88 -24.85 -0.40
CA ILE A 146 4.27 -24.79 0.93
C ILE A 146 3.39 -26.02 1.14
N GLY A 147 3.84 -26.96 1.98
CA GLY A 147 3.06 -28.15 2.37
C GLY A 147 2.14 -27.92 3.57
N ARG A 148 2.44 -26.91 4.41
CA ARG A 148 1.55 -26.52 5.52
C ARG A 148 1.69 -25.04 5.85
N GLN A 149 0.55 -24.42 6.16
CA GLN A 149 0.45 -23.06 6.68
C GLN A 149 -0.33 -23.07 8.00
N ILE A 150 0.16 -22.37 9.02
CA ILE A 150 -0.47 -22.35 10.35
C ILE A 150 -0.60 -20.90 10.82
N PHE A 151 -1.81 -20.50 11.18
CA PHE A 151 -2.11 -19.23 11.84
C PHE A 151 -2.27 -19.45 13.34
N ARG A 152 -1.58 -18.65 14.15
CA ARG A 152 -1.70 -18.64 15.61
C ARG A 152 -1.90 -17.22 16.13
N PHE A 153 -2.77 -17.07 17.12
CA PHE A 153 -3.08 -15.79 17.75
C PHE A 153 -2.86 -15.86 19.27
N SER A 154 -2.47 -14.74 19.91
CA SER A 154 -2.35 -14.67 21.38
C SER A 154 -3.63 -14.19 22.09
N GLU A 155 -4.49 -13.44 21.40
CA GLU A 155 -5.64 -12.79 22.02
C GLU A 155 -6.66 -13.83 22.52
N GLU A 156 -7.05 -13.71 23.79
CA GLU A 156 -8.09 -14.54 24.40
C GLU A 156 -9.41 -14.31 23.67
N GLY A 157 -9.72 -15.19 22.72
CA GLY A 157 -10.95 -15.12 21.94
C GLY A 157 -10.77 -15.36 20.44
N LEU A 158 -9.56 -15.30 19.89
CA LEU A 158 -9.29 -15.63 18.49
C LEU A 158 -8.94 -17.12 18.32
N VAL A 159 -9.40 -17.74 17.23
CA VAL A 159 -9.17 -19.16 16.92
C VAL A 159 -7.98 -19.34 15.99
N ASN A 160 -7.28 -20.46 16.17
CA ASN A 160 -6.16 -20.86 15.32
C ASN A 160 -6.64 -21.60 14.07
N ALA A 161 -5.83 -21.56 13.01
CA ALA A 161 -6.11 -22.28 11.76
C ALA A 161 -4.87 -23.01 11.22
N ARG A 162 -5.08 -24.14 10.55
CA ARG A 162 -4.07 -24.93 9.87
C ARG A 162 -4.58 -25.32 8.48
N PHE A 163 -3.74 -25.13 7.48
CA PHE A 163 -3.98 -25.55 6.10
C PHE A 163 -2.87 -26.50 5.67
N ASP A 164 -3.24 -27.72 5.26
CA ASP A 164 -2.34 -28.75 4.76
C ASP A 164 -2.53 -28.89 3.24
N TYR A 165 -1.42 -28.91 2.49
CA TYR A 165 -1.41 -28.97 1.03
C TYR A 165 -0.67 -30.20 0.53
N SER A 166 -1.23 -30.89 -0.46
CA SER A 166 -0.57 -31.98 -1.19
C SER A 166 -0.29 -31.58 -2.63
N TYR A 167 0.73 -32.16 -3.24
CA TYR A 167 1.19 -31.78 -4.58
C TYR A 167 1.40 -32.99 -5.51
N ASN A 168 1.24 -32.74 -6.80
CA ASN A 168 1.72 -33.59 -7.90
C ASN A 168 2.37 -32.71 -8.97
N ASN A 169 3.66 -32.90 -9.24
CA ASN A 169 4.43 -32.09 -10.21
C ASN A 169 4.22 -30.58 -10.00
N PHE A 170 4.42 -30.07 -8.77
CA PHE A 170 4.23 -28.67 -8.37
C PHE A 170 2.78 -28.14 -8.40
N ARG A 171 1.81 -28.93 -8.86
CA ARG A 171 0.37 -28.60 -8.79
C ARG A 171 -0.20 -28.99 -7.44
N VAL A 172 -0.97 -28.10 -6.81
CA VAL A 172 -1.71 -28.42 -5.57
C VAL A 172 -2.82 -29.40 -5.92
N THR A 173 -2.84 -30.59 -5.34
CA THR A 173 -3.86 -31.63 -5.59
C THR A 173 -4.94 -31.67 -4.51
N SER A 174 -4.61 -31.23 -3.30
CA SER A 174 -5.58 -31.13 -2.21
C SER A 174 -5.21 -30.04 -1.22
N MET A 175 -6.24 -29.47 -0.60
CA MET A 175 -6.12 -28.55 0.53
C MET A 175 -7.08 -29.02 1.63
N GLN A 176 -6.56 -29.18 2.85
CA GLN A 176 -7.36 -29.49 4.03
C GLN A 176 -7.24 -28.37 5.05
N ALA A 177 -8.37 -27.78 5.43
CA ALA A 177 -8.46 -26.77 6.47
C ALA A 177 -8.85 -27.38 7.81
N VAL A 178 -8.23 -26.91 8.89
CA VAL A 178 -8.59 -27.20 10.28
C VAL A 178 -8.64 -25.84 10.99
N ILE A 179 -9.83 -25.40 11.38
CA ILE A 179 -10.06 -24.10 12.02
C ILE A 179 -10.73 -24.35 13.36
N ASN A 180 -10.22 -23.72 14.43
CA ASN A 180 -10.68 -23.98 15.80
C ASN A 180 -10.73 -25.48 16.14
N GLU A 181 -9.65 -26.21 15.79
CA GLU A 181 -9.52 -27.67 15.97
C GLU A 181 -10.57 -28.51 15.21
N THR A 182 -11.45 -27.88 14.44
CA THR A 182 -12.49 -28.53 13.65
C THR A 182 -11.96 -28.78 12.23
N PRO A 183 -11.79 -30.05 11.81
CA PRO A 183 -11.39 -30.36 10.44
C PRO A 183 -12.56 -30.15 9.48
N LEU A 184 -12.31 -29.42 8.39
CA LEU A 184 -13.26 -29.24 7.30
C LEU A 184 -13.06 -30.32 6.22
N PRO A 185 -14.03 -30.51 5.31
CA PRO A 185 -13.87 -31.37 4.14
C PRO A 185 -12.62 -31.01 3.33
N ILE A 186 -12.02 -32.03 2.69
CA ILE A 186 -10.83 -31.84 1.85
C ILE A 186 -11.26 -31.35 0.48
N ASP A 187 -10.75 -30.20 0.05
CA ASP A 187 -10.92 -29.72 -1.32
C ASP A 187 -9.89 -30.41 -2.22
N LEU A 188 -10.37 -31.09 -3.26
CA LEU A 188 -9.54 -31.75 -4.26
C LEU A 188 -9.42 -30.88 -5.52
N TYR A 189 -8.23 -30.86 -6.11
CA TYR A 189 -7.93 -30.11 -7.32
C TYR A 189 -7.44 -31.04 -8.42
N ARG A 190 -8.00 -30.91 -9.63
CA ARG A 190 -7.58 -31.65 -10.83
C ARG A 190 -7.32 -30.69 -11.97
N TYR A 191 -6.35 -31.05 -12.81
CA TYR A 191 -5.89 -30.22 -13.90
C TYR A 191 -5.72 -31.03 -15.17
N VAL A 192 -5.93 -30.40 -16.31
CA VAL A 192 -5.55 -30.93 -17.62
C VAL A 192 -4.02 -30.99 -17.70
N ASP A 193 -3.44 -32.17 -17.90
CA ASP A 193 -1.98 -32.33 -17.93
C ASP A 193 -1.29 -31.53 -19.04
N VAL A 194 -1.95 -31.35 -20.19
CA VAL A 194 -1.38 -30.63 -21.35
C VAL A 194 -1.46 -29.11 -21.22
N SER A 195 -2.57 -28.57 -20.71
CA SER A 195 -2.82 -27.11 -20.70
C SER A 195 -2.69 -26.46 -19.33
N GLY A 196 -2.63 -27.27 -18.26
CA GLY A 196 -2.59 -26.78 -16.87
C GLY A 196 -3.91 -26.23 -16.36
N ARG A 197 -4.97 -26.24 -17.18
CA ARG A 197 -6.32 -25.78 -16.84
C ARG A 197 -6.88 -26.56 -15.65
N THR A 198 -7.51 -25.86 -14.72
CA THR A 198 -8.30 -26.49 -13.66
C THR A 198 -9.53 -27.18 -14.26
N GLU A 199 -9.65 -28.50 -14.06
CA GLU A 199 -10.84 -29.30 -14.41
C GLU A 199 -11.77 -29.48 -13.22
N GLN A 200 -11.22 -29.42 -12.00
CA GLN A 200 -11.99 -29.57 -10.77
C GLN A 200 -11.33 -28.79 -9.63
N PHE A 201 -12.13 -28.10 -8.83
CA PHE A 201 -11.72 -27.55 -7.54
C PHE A 201 -12.83 -27.82 -6.50
N GLY A 202 -12.48 -28.50 -5.41
CA GLY A 202 -13.46 -29.01 -4.46
C GLY A 202 -14.52 -29.89 -5.14
N LYS A 203 -15.79 -29.52 -4.97
CA LYS A 203 -16.95 -30.19 -5.60
C LYS A 203 -17.31 -29.67 -7.00
N PHE A 204 -16.64 -28.62 -7.47
CA PHE A 204 -16.97 -27.95 -8.72
C PHE A 204 -16.16 -28.52 -9.87
N SER A 205 -16.83 -28.96 -10.92
CA SER A 205 -16.21 -29.34 -12.19
C SER A 205 -16.22 -28.16 -13.16
N VAL A 206 -15.12 -27.98 -13.88
CA VAL A 206 -14.92 -26.89 -14.83
C VAL A 206 -14.84 -27.45 -16.24
N ILE A 207 -15.66 -26.90 -17.13
CA ILE A 207 -15.69 -27.26 -18.55
C ILE A 207 -15.44 -25.99 -19.35
N ASN A 208 -14.47 -26.04 -20.26
CA ASN A 208 -14.10 -24.93 -21.12
C ASN A 208 -14.47 -25.25 -22.57
N TYR A 209 -15.13 -24.32 -23.25
CA TYR A 209 -15.44 -24.39 -24.68
C TYR A 209 -15.02 -23.07 -25.32
N ASP A 210 -13.97 -23.11 -26.15
CA ASP A 210 -13.28 -21.92 -26.63
C ASP A 210 -12.84 -21.02 -25.45
N LEU A 211 -13.38 -19.80 -25.35
CA LEU A 211 -13.17 -18.88 -24.23
C LEU A 211 -14.20 -19.05 -23.11
N ASN A 212 -15.33 -19.71 -23.40
CA ASN A 212 -16.45 -19.84 -22.49
C ASN A 212 -16.18 -20.87 -21.41
N GLN A 213 -16.75 -20.62 -20.23
CA GLN A 213 -16.46 -21.37 -19.02
C GLN A 213 -17.76 -21.80 -18.37
N VAL A 214 -17.84 -23.08 -18.00
CA VAL A 214 -18.98 -23.66 -17.28
C VAL A 214 -18.45 -24.33 -16.02
N ILE A 215 -18.88 -23.82 -14.87
CA ILE A 215 -18.61 -24.41 -13.56
C ILE A 215 -19.89 -25.12 -13.13
N THR A 216 -19.82 -26.43 -12.86
CA THR A 216 -21.01 -27.24 -12.59
C THR A 216 -20.81 -28.13 -11.37
N THR A 217 -21.92 -28.35 -10.66
CA THR A 217 -22.09 -29.44 -9.70
C THR A 217 -23.28 -30.30 -10.15
N THR A 218 -23.77 -31.19 -9.28
CA THR A 218 -25.02 -31.91 -9.51
C THR A 218 -26.27 -31.03 -9.39
N VAL A 219 -26.16 -29.90 -8.69
CA VAL A 219 -27.29 -29.00 -8.36
C VAL A 219 -27.24 -27.71 -9.17
N MET A 220 -26.05 -27.13 -9.34
CA MET A 220 -25.87 -25.82 -9.98
C MET A 220 -25.02 -25.90 -11.24
N LYS A 221 -25.22 -24.94 -12.14
CA LYS A 221 -24.40 -24.70 -13.32
C LYS A 221 -24.24 -23.19 -13.52
N HIS A 222 -23.02 -22.72 -13.35
CA HIS A 222 -22.60 -21.34 -13.58
C HIS A 222 -21.89 -21.24 -14.93
N THR A 223 -22.46 -20.50 -15.88
CA THR A 223 -21.94 -20.33 -17.24
C THR A 223 -21.52 -18.90 -17.46
N LYS A 224 -20.29 -18.69 -17.94
CA LYS A 224 -19.77 -17.40 -18.40
C LYS A 224 -19.42 -17.47 -19.87
N ILE A 225 -19.96 -16.53 -20.63
CA ILE A 225 -19.74 -16.40 -22.06
C ILE A 225 -18.97 -15.12 -22.32
N PHE A 226 -17.92 -15.24 -23.15
CA PHE A 226 -17.02 -14.15 -23.49
C PHE A 226 -17.17 -13.78 -24.96
N SER A 227 -16.96 -12.50 -25.24
CA SER A 227 -16.77 -11.99 -26.61
C SER A 227 -15.43 -12.46 -27.18
N ALA A 228 -15.24 -12.29 -28.49
CA ALA A 228 -13.96 -12.53 -29.15
C ALA A 228 -12.79 -11.72 -28.56
N ASN A 229 -13.09 -10.61 -27.88
CA ASN A 229 -12.11 -9.74 -27.23
C ASN A 229 -11.78 -10.16 -25.78
N GLY A 230 -12.37 -11.24 -25.27
CA GLY A 230 -12.17 -11.72 -23.91
C GLY A 230 -13.03 -11.03 -22.84
N GLN A 231 -13.95 -10.15 -23.24
CA GLN A 231 -14.87 -9.47 -22.32
C GLN A 231 -16.11 -10.32 -22.03
N VAL A 232 -16.59 -10.34 -20.78
CA VAL A 232 -17.81 -11.09 -20.38
C VAL A 232 -19.04 -10.45 -21.01
N ILE A 233 -19.79 -11.20 -21.81
CA ILE A 233 -21.04 -10.73 -22.44
C ILE A 233 -22.29 -11.34 -21.83
N GLU A 234 -22.17 -12.50 -21.18
CA GLU A 234 -23.29 -13.16 -20.54
C GLU A 234 -22.83 -14.02 -19.35
N VAL A 235 -23.62 -13.97 -18.28
CA VAL A 235 -23.47 -14.82 -17.09
C VAL A 235 -24.81 -15.46 -16.78
N GLN A 236 -24.83 -16.78 -16.68
CA GLN A 236 -26.02 -17.55 -16.35
C GLN A 236 -25.76 -18.40 -15.11
N TYR A 237 -26.70 -18.37 -14.16
CA TYR A 237 -26.68 -19.21 -12.97
C TYR A 237 -27.92 -20.08 -12.97
N GLU A 238 -27.74 -21.37 -13.24
CA GLU A 238 -28.78 -22.39 -13.20
C GLU A 238 -28.72 -23.14 -11.87
N ILE A 239 -29.85 -23.28 -11.18
CA ILE A 239 -29.99 -24.08 -9.96
C ILE A 239 -31.18 -25.02 -10.17
N LEU A 240 -30.98 -26.32 -9.97
CA LEU A 240 -32.00 -27.35 -10.23
C LEU A 240 -32.60 -27.24 -11.65
N LYS A 241 -31.75 -26.92 -12.65
CA LYS A 241 -32.09 -26.72 -14.07
C LYS A 241 -32.99 -25.52 -14.36
N ALA A 242 -33.23 -24.63 -13.39
CA ALA A 242 -33.89 -23.35 -13.60
C ALA A 242 -32.87 -22.20 -13.57
N ILE A 243 -32.97 -21.23 -14.49
CA ILE A 243 -32.09 -20.06 -14.53
C ILE A 243 -32.50 -19.11 -13.40
N ALA A 244 -31.81 -19.19 -12.27
CA ALA A 244 -32.04 -18.38 -11.08
C ALA A 244 -31.42 -16.99 -11.21
N TYR A 245 -30.35 -16.83 -11.98
CA TYR A 245 -29.75 -15.53 -12.28
C TYR A 245 -29.28 -15.47 -13.72
N TRP A 246 -29.46 -14.30 -14.34
CA TRP A 246 -29.02 -14.04 -15.70
C TRP A 246 -28.57 -12.59 -15.83
N MET A 247 -27.42 -12.38 -16.46
CA MET A 247 -26.86 -11.07 -16.75
C MET A 247 -26.32 -11.04 -18.17
N THR A 248 -26.62 -9.99 -18.93
CA THR A 248 -25.95 -9.71 -20.22
C THR A 248 -25.37 -8.31 -20.26
N ILE A 249 -24.27 -8.16 -20.98
CA ILE A 249 -23.48 -6.94 -21.03
C ILE A 249 -23.20 -6.58 -22.48
N GLN A 250 -23.41 -5.31 -22.82
CA GLN A 250 -23.00 -4.74 -24.09
C GLN A 250 -21.95 -3.67 -23.84
N TYR A 251 -20.97 -3.61 -24.73
CA TYR A 251 -19.85 -2.67 -24.66
C TYR A 251 -19.86 -1.73 -25.85
N ASP A 252 -19.32 -0.53 -25.67
CA ASP A 252 -18.98 0.36 -26.77
C ASP A 252 -17.66 -0.06 -27.45
N ASN A 253 -17.27 0.67 -28.50
CA ASN A 253 -16.05 0.38 -29.27
C ASN A 253 -14.76 0.56 -28.44
N MET A 254 -14.81 1.26 -27.30
CA MET A 254 -13.68 1.44 -26.39
C MET A 254 -13.68 0.38 -25.27
N GLY A 255 -14.61 -0.56 -25.28
CA GLY A 255 -14.74 -1.61 -24.27
C GLY A 255 -15.42 -1.16 -22.98
N ARG A 256 -16.10 -0.01 -22.95
CA ARG A 256 -16.87 0.47 -21.80
C ARG A 256 -18.28 -0.11 -21.82
N MET A 257 -18.80 -0.52 -20.67
CA MET A 257 -20.15 -1.08 -20.54
C MET A 257 -21.21 -0.02 -20.87
N VAL A 258 -22.12 -0.29 -21.81
CA VAL A 258 -23.23 0.64 -22.16
C VAL A 258 -24.59 0.12 -21.74
N ILE A 259 -24.80 -1.19 -21.79
CA ILE A 259 -26.05 -1.83 -21.37
C ILE A 259 -25.72 -3.02 -20.48
N CYS A 260 -26.43 -3.15 -19.36
CA CYS A 260 -26.41 -4.35 -18.54
C CYS A 260 -27.85 -4.76 -18.22
N ASP A 261 -28.28 -5.92 -18.68
CA ASP A 261 -29.58 -6.49 -18.35
C ASP A 261 -29.41 -7.56 -17.27
N ILE A 262 -30.14 -7.45 -16.17
CA ILE A 262 -30.04 -8.36 -15.02
C ILE A 262 -31.42 -8.93 -14.68
N ARG A 263 -31.48 -10.24 -14.42
CA ARG A 263 -32.65 -10.93 -13.85
C ARG A 263 -32.23 -11.73 -12.62
N VAL A 264 -32.84 -11.45 -11.48
CA VAL A 264 -32.65 -12.16 -10.21
C VAL A 264 -33.93 -12.92 -9.85
N GLY A 265 -33.87 -14.24 -9.86
CA GLY A 265 -35.02 -15.14 -9.72
C GLY A 265 -35.56 -15.66 -11.05
N VAL A 266 -36.24 -16.81 -11.00
CA VAL A 266 -36.70 -17.55 -12.20
C VAL A 266 -37.78 -16.78 -12.97
N ASP A 267 -38.75 -16.21 -12.25
CA ASP A 267 -39.92 -15.52 -12.82
C ASP A 267 -39.86 -13.99 -12.64
N ALA A 268 -38.69 -13.44 -12.32
CA ALA A 268 -38.52 -12.02 -12.12
C ALA A 268 -38.42 -11.23 -13.43
N ASN A 269 -38.76 -9.95 -13.36
CA ASN A 269 -38.58 -9.03 -14.49
C ASN A 269 -37.09 -8.74 -14.73
N ILE A 270 -36.74 -8.51 -15.99
CA ILE A 270 -35.40 -8.03 -16.36
C ILE A 270 -35.31 -6.55 -15.99
N THR A 271 -34.26 -6.19 -15.28
CA THR A 271 -33.89 -4.79 -15.01
C THR A 271 -32.77 -4.39 -15.96
N ARG A 272 -33.02 -3.38 -16.79
CA ARG A 272 -32.05 -2.83 -17.74
C ARG A 272 -31.36 -1.62 -17.17
N TYR A 273 -30.03 -1.65 -17.13
CA TYR A 273 -29.18 -0.52 -16.81
C TYR A 273 -28.54 0.03 -18.08
N PHE A 274 -28.63 1.34 -18.29
CA PHE A 274 -27.99 2.06 -19.38
C PHE A 274 -26.95 3.04 -18.81
N TYR A 275 -25.73 2.97 -19.31
CA TYR A 275 -24.58 3.77 -18.82
C TYR A 275 -24.11 4.74 -19.90
N GLU A 276 -23.97 6.00 -19.51
CA GLU A 276 -23.44 7.08 -20.36
C GLU A 276 -22.14 7.62 -19.77
N TYR A 277 -21.20 7.99 -20.64
CA TYR A 277 -19.89 8.50 -20.27
C TYR A 277 -19.63 9.87 -20.87
N ASP A 278 -18.83 10.68 -20.17
CA ASP A 278 -18.33 11.93 -20.71
C ASP A 278 -17.20 11.71 -21.75
N ALA A 279 -16.67 12.83 -22.28
CA ALA A 279 -15.60 12.83 -23.29
C ALA A 279 -14.27 12.22 -22.80
N ASP A 280 -14.06 12.11 -21.49
CA ASP A 280 -12.86 11.52 -20.88
C ASP A 280 -13.11 10.07 -20.42
N GLY A 281 -14.32 9.55 -20.63
CA GLY A 281 -14.71 8.19 -20.25
C GLY A 281 -15.11 8.02 -18.79
N GLN A 282 -15.46 9.10 -18.11
CA GLN A 282 -15.96 9.09 -16.74
C GLN A 282 -17.48 8.88 -16.75
N LEU A 283 -18.01 8.08 -15.81
CA LEU A 283 -19.42 7.71 -15.75
C LEU A 283 -20.32 8.93 -15.50
N GLN A 284 -21.15 9.34 -16.45
CA GLN A 284 -21.95 10.56 -16.33
C GLN A 284 -23.39 10.29 -15.86
N THR A 285 -24.07 9.32 -16.48
CA THR A 285 -25.47 9.03 -16.22
C THR A 285 -25.70 7.53 -16.16
N VAL A 286 -26.57 7.10 -15.25
CA VAL A 286 -27.09 5.74 -15.23
C VAL A 286 -28.61 5.76 -15.20
N SER A 287 -29.23 5.09 -16.16
CA SER A 287 -30.67 4.96 -16.27
C SER A 287 -31.11 3.51 -16.02
N VAL A 288 -32.20 3.34 -15.28
CA VAL A 288 -32.80 2.04 -14.96
C VAL A 288 -34.16 1.98 -15.64
N ASN A 289 -34.36 0.98 -16.52
CA ASN A 289 -35.58 0.82 -17.32
C ASN A 289 -36.02 2.14 -17.99
N ASP A 290 -35.08 2.75 -18.73
CA ASP A 290 -35.21 4.01 -19.46
C ASP A 290 -35.49 5.27 -18.61
N LYS A 291 -35.35 5.17 -17.28
CA LYS A 291 -35.48 6.31 -16.37
C LYS A 291 -34.13 6.64 -15.74
N THR A 292 -33.67 7.87 -15.90
CA THR A 292 -32.42 8.32 -15.26
C THR A 292 -32.53 8.24 -13.75
N GLN A 293 -31.64 7.44 -13.16
CA GLN A 293 -31.61 7.17 -11.72
C GLN A 293 -30.43 7.88 -11.05
N TRP A 294 -29.24 7.80 -11.65
CA TRP A 294 -28.03 8.45 -11.13
C TRP A 294 -27.39 9.37 -12.16
N ARG A 295 -26.83 10.46 -11.66
CA ARG A 295 -26.02 11.43 -12.40
C ARG A 295 -24.79 11.77 -11.59
N TYR A 296 -23.67 11.88 -12.28
CA TYR A 296 -22.37 12.28 -11.75
C TYR A 296 -21.77 13.37 -12.62
N SER A 297 -21.02 14.25 -11.99
CA SER A 297 -20.22 15.28 -12.64
C SER A 297 -18.87 15.37 -11.96
N TYR A 298 -17.88 15.83 -12.70
CA TYR A 298 -16.49 15.83 -12.29
C TYR A 298 -15.90 17.24 -12.40
N ASP A 299 -14.95 17.55 -11.53
CA ASP A 299 -14.11 18.74 -11.68
C ASP A 299 -12.96 18.50 -12.66
N LEU A 300 -12.15 19.53 -12.88
CA LEU A 300 -11.01 19.46 -13.82
C LEU A 300 -9.97 18.40 -13.42
N ASN A 301 -9.85 18.04 -12.15
CA ASN A 301 -8.92 17.01 -11.69
C ASN A 301 -9.56 15.61 -11.67
N GLY A 302 -10.83 15.49 -12.06
CA GLY A 302 -11.57 14.23 -12.06
C GLY A 302 -12.12 13.86 -10.69
N ASN A 303 -12.27 14.79 -9.75
CA ASN A 303 -13.02 14.54 -8.52
C ASN A 303 -14.52 14.64 -8.79
N ILE A 304 -15.33 13.73 -8.24
CA ILE A 304 -16.80 13.78 -8.32
C ILE A 304 -17.29 15.06 -7.62
N ASN A 305 -17.75 16.08 -8.32
CA ASN A 305 -18.22 17.34 -7.69
C ASN A 305 -19.73 17.40 -7.47
N LEU A 306 -20.51 16.55 -8.16
CA LEU A 306 -21.93 16.33 -7.95
C LEU A 306 -22.24 14.85 -8.13
N LEU A 307 -23.07 14.29 -7.24
CA LEU A 307 -23.60 12.94 -7.39
C LEU A 307 -25.06 12.83 -6.96
N SER A 308 -25.75 11.81 -7.48
CA SER A 308 -27.05 11.37 -6.96
C SER A 308 -26.81 10.40 -5.80
N HIS A 309 -27.25 10.77 -4.60
CA HIS A 309 -26.89 10.07 -3.37
C HIS A 309 -27.89 8.95 -3.04
N GLY A 310 -27.41 7.71 -2.90
CA GLY A 310 -28.26 6.54 -2.67
C GLY A 310 -29.34 6.39 -3.74
N ASN A 311 -30.62 6.35 -3.35
CA ASN A 311 -31.76 6.27 -4.26
C ASN A 311 -32.40 7.63 -4.58
N SER A 312 -31.72 8.74 -4.24
CA SER A 312 -32.25 10.09 -4.40
C SER A 312 -31.93 10.69 -5.77
N ALA A 313 -32.95 11.22 -6.44
CA ALA A 313 -32.77 12.01 -7.66
C ALA A 313 -32.13 13.40 -7.40
N ARG A 314 -31.94 13.79 -6.12
CA ARG A 314 -31.32 15.06 -5.76
C ARG A 314 -29.80 14.99 -5.94
N LEU A 315 -29.29 15.93 -6.74
CA LEU A 315 -27.85 16.14 -6.86
C LEU A 315 -27.28 16.74 -5.58
N THR A 316 -26.26 16.07 -5.05
CA THR A 316 -25.54 16.44 -3.84
C THR A 316 -24.13 16.89 -4.23
N PRO A 317 -23.71 18.10 -3.83
CA PRO A 317 -22.39 18.61 -4.16
C PRO A 317 -21.32 18.03 -3.23
N LEU A 318 -20.14 17.78 -3.79
CA LEU A 318 -18.93 17.43 -3.06
C LEU A 318 -17.90 18.55 -3.21
N ARG A 319 -17.07 18.75 -2.19
CA ARG A 319 -16.03 19.79 -2.18
C ARG A 319 -14.67 19.21 -1.85
N TYR A 320 -13.65 19.81 -2.44
CA TYR A 320 -12.26 19.38 -2.34
C TYR A 320 -11.35 20.56 -2.02
N ASP A 321 -10.20 20.28 -1.40
CA ASP A 321 -9.11 21.24 -1.30
C ASP A 321 -8.16 21.15 -2.51
N LEU A 322 -7.10 21.97 -2.49
CA LEU A 322 -6.09 21.99 -3.58
C LEU A 322 -5.29 20.69 -3.71
N ARG A 323 -5.36 19.80 -2.73
CA ARG A 323 -4.68 18.49 -2.72
C ARG A 323 -5.64 17.35 -3.13
N ASP A 324 -6.78 17.68 -3.72
CA ASP A 324 -7.86 16.75 -4.11
C ASP A 324 -8.47 15.99 -2.92
N ARG A 325 -8.26 16.45 -1.69
CA ARG A 325 -8.80 15.86 -0.45
C ARG A 325 -10.24 16.30 -0.27
N ILE A 326 -11.14 15.36 0.04
CA ILE A 326 -12.56 15.66 0.27
C ILE A 326 -12.73 16.47 1.57
N THR A 327 -13.56 17.50 1.53
CA THR A 327 -13.88 18.37 2.69
C THR A 327 -15.36 18.33 3.05
N ARG A 328 -16.24 18.02 2.09
CA ARG A 328 -17.69 17.96 2.32
C ARG A 328 -18.39 17.11 1.26
N LEU A 329 -19.45 16.43 1.67
CA LEU A 329 -20.44 15.76 0.82
C LEU A 329 -21.83 16.18 1.28
N GLY A 330 -22.50 17.06 0.52
CA GLY A 330 -23.78 17.63 0.92
C GLY A 330 -23.67 18.37 2.25
N GLU A 331 -24.34 17.86 3.28
CA GLU A 331 -24.23 18.38 4.66
C GLU A 331 -23.21 17.64 5.52
N ILE A 332 -22.69 16.51 5.05
CA ILE A 332 -21.70 15.69 5.77
C ILE A 332 -20.33 16.33 5.63
N GLN A 333 -19.73 16.69 6.75
CA GLN A 333 -18.36 17.20 6.79
C GLN A 333 -17.35 16.04 6.70
N TYR A 334 -16.30 16.25 5.92
CA TYR A 334 -15.17 15.34 5.83
C TYR A 334 -13.92 16.03 6.35
N LYS A 335 -13.08 15.25 7.04
CA LYS A 335 -11.73 15.67 7.42
C LYS A 335 -10.75 14.60 6.98
N MET A 336 -9.77 15.03 6.18
CA MET A 336 -8.58 14.25 5.88
C MET A 336 -7.44 14.76 6.74
N ASP A 337 -6.52 13.89 7.16
CA ASP A 337 -5.33 14.32 7.87
C ASP A 337 -4.27 14.93 6.94
N GLU A 338 -3.15 15.37 7.52
CA GLU A 338 -2.07 16.02 6.76
C GLU A 338 -1.36 15.09 5.78
N ASP A 339 -1.42 13.77 6.01
CA ASP A 339 -0.88 12.77 5.09
C ASP A 339 -1.89 12.40 3.99
N GLY A 340 -3.14 12.87 4.11
CA GLY A 340 -4.21 12.67 3.15
C GLY A 340 -5.06 11.44 3.41
N PHE A 341 -5.02 10.87 4.62
CA PHE A 341 -5.85 9.74 5.03
C PHE A 341 -7.19 10.24 5.57
N LEU A 342 -8.27 9.47 5.38
CA LEU A 342 -9.57 9.76 5.99
C LEU A 342 -9.45 9.75 7.52
N ARG A 343 -9.86 10.86 8.15
CA ARG A 343 -9.88 11.01 9.61
C ARG A 343 -11.28 11.06 10.17
N GLN A 344 -12.19 11.77 9.49
CA GLN A 344 -13.56 11.95 9.96
C GLN A 344 -14.55 12.06 8.80
N ARG A 345 -15.74 11.47 8.98
CA ARG A 345 -16.92 11.63 8.14
C ARG A 345 -18.15 11.85 9.03
N GLY A 346 -18.63 13.08 9.12
CA GLY A 346 -19.69 13.44 10.06
C GLY A 346 -19.28 13.11 11.51
N ASN A 347 -19.97 12.15 12.13
CA ASN A 347 -19.66 11.68 13.48
C ASN A 347 -18.74 10.43 13.50
N ASP A 348 -18.45 9.84 12.34
CA ASP A 348 -17.54 8.70 12.20
C ASP A 348 -16.09 9.18 12.26
N ILE A 349 -15.28 8.51 13.06
CA ILE A 349 -13.83 8.73 13.20
C ILE A 349 -13.09 7.48 12.74
N PHE A 350 -11.99 7.68 12.02
CA PHE A 350 -11.17 6.63 11.44
C PHE A 350 -9.73 6.76 11.92
N GLU A 351 -9.15 5.63 12.33
CA GLU A 351 -7.79 5.56 12.87
C GLU A 351 -6.94 4.62 12.02
N TYR A 352 -6.12 5.22 11.15
CA TYR A 352 -5.14 4.54 10.31
C TYR A 352 -3.75 4.55 10.94
N ASN A 353 -3.09 3.38 10.96
CA ASN A 353 -1.71 3.25 11.40
C ASN A 353 -0.70 3.73 10.35
N SER A 354 0.59 3.65 10.68
CA SER A 354 1.69 4.05 9.79
C SER A 354 1.83 3.20 8.53
N ASN A 355 1.39 1.93 8.55
CA ASN A 355 1.35 1.07 7.37
C ASN A 355 0.09 1.30 6.51
N GLY A 356 -0.74 2.29 6.87
CA GLY A 356 -1.94 2.68 6.13
C GLY A 356 -3.14 1.76 6.31
N LEU A 357 -3.15 0.94 7.36
CA LEU A 357 -4.22 0.00 7.69
C LEU A 357 -5.18 0.61 8.72
N LEU A 358 -6.49 0.52 8.49
CA LEU A 358 -7.52 1.01 9.41
C LEU A 358 -7.58 0.11 10.65
N GLN A 359 -7.14 0.59 11.81
CA GLN A 359 -7.12 -0.19 13.05
C GLN A 359 -8.43 -0.08 13.83
N LYS A 360 -9.04 1.11 13.83
CA LYS A 360 -10.26 1.39 14.58
C LYS A 360 -11.12 2.41 13.85
N ALA A 361 -12.42 2.20 13.90
CA ALA A 361 -13.40 3.22 13.54
C ALA A 361 -14.52 3.27 14.59
N TYR A 362 -15.05 4.45 14.86
CA TYR A 362 -16.13 4.62 15.84
C TYR A 362 -16.97 5.84 15.52
N ASN A 363 -18.20 5.88 16.02
CA ASN A 363 -19.09 7.03 15.85
C ASN A 363 -19.37 7.73 17.18
N LYS A 364 -19.08 9.03 17.23
CA LYS A 364 -19.21 9.86 18.44
C LYS A 364 -20.65 10.01 18.93
N ALA A 365 -21.65 9.88 18.06
CA ALA A 365 -23.05 10.09 18.38
C ALA A 365 -23.79 8.78 18.70
N SER A 366 -23.64 7.76 17.87
CA SER A 366 -24.30 6.46 18.06
C SER A 366 -23.51 5.49 18.96
N GLY A 367 -22.24 5.78 19.24
CA GLY A 367 -21.42 5.03 20.19
C GLY A 367 -20.93 3.66 19.72
N TRP A 368 -21.15 3.29 18.45
CA TRP A 368 -20.57 2.07 17.90
C TRP A 368 -19.06 2.22 17.70
N THR A 369 -18.32 1.14 17.88
CA THR A 369 -16.89 1.03 17.58
C THR A 369 -16.63 -0.30 16.89
N VAL A 370 -15.65 -0.32 16.00
CA VAL A 370 -15.13 -1.52 15.34
C VAL A 370 -13.60 -1.47 15.32
N GLN A 371 -12.98 -2.58 15.69
CA GLN A 371 -11.54 -2.79 15.69
C GLN A 371 -11.17 -3.83 14.64
N TYR A 372 -10.07 -3.61 13.94
CA TYR A 372 -9.55 -4.51 12.93
C TYR A 372 -8.14 -4.95 13.27
N TYR A 373 -7.87 -6.23 13.00
CA TYR A 373 -6.58 -6.86 13.27
C TYR A 373 -5.97 -7.36 11.98
N TYR A 374 -4.65 -7.30 11.90
CA TYR A 374 -3.89 -7.60 10.68
C TYR A 374 -2.78 -8.63 10.97
N ASP A 375 -2.43 -9.42 9.97
CA ASP A 375 -1.23 -10.26 10.03
C ASP A 375 0.04 -9.52 9.59
N GLY A 376 1.19 -10.16 9.73
CA GLY A 376 2.48 -9.59 9.32
C GLY A 376 2.68 -9.43 7.81
N LEU A 377 1.68 -9.75 6.98
CA LEU A 377 1.65 -9.48 5.54
C LEU A 377 0.71 -8.31 5.20
N GLY A 378 0.09 -7.68 6.20
CA GLY A 378 -0.83 -6.55 6.03
C GLY A 378 -2.26 -6.95 5.64
N ARG A 379 -2.65 -8.22 5.81
CA ARG A 379 -4.00 -8.71 5.50
C ARG A 379 -4.89 -8.66 6.74
N ARG A 380 -6.16 -8.28 6.58
CA ARG A 380 -7.13 -8.22 7.68
C ARG A 380 -7.49 -9.64 8.16
N VAL A 381 -7.14 -9.99 9.40
CA VAL A 381 -7.39 -11.33 9.97
C VAL A 381 -8.56 -11.37 10.94
N ALA A 382 -8.99 -10.23 11.49
CA ALA A 382 -10.18 -10.17 12.32
C ALA A 382 -10.84 -8.79 12.30
N SER A 383 -12.14 -8.75 12.60
CA SER A 383 -12.92 -7.55 12.87
C SER A 383 -13.83 -7.77 14.08
N LYS A 384 -13.81 -6.85 15.04
CA LYS A 384 -14.59 -6.94 16.28
C LYS A 384 -15.35 -5.63 16.51
N SER A 385 -16.67 -5.70 16.53
CA SER A 385 -17.54 -4.55 16.77
C SER A 385 -18.11 -4.55 18.18
N SER A 386 -18.47 -3.37 18.69
CA SER A 386 -19.21 -3.22 19.95
C SER A 386 -20.65 -3.71 19.88
N LEU A 387 -21.17 -3.97 18.68
CA LEU A 387 -22.51 -4.53 18.46
C LEU A 387 -22.52 -6.07 18.53
N GLY A 388 -21.40 -6.70 18.89
CA GLY A 388 -21.30 -8.14 19.10
C GLY A 388 -20.81 -8.94 17.89
N GLN A 389 -20.74 -8.34 16.70
CA GLN A 389 -20.14 -8.99 15.52
C GLN A 389 -18.64 -9.16 15.75
N HIS A 390 -18.17 -10.40 15.66
CA HIS A 390 -16.75 -10.74 15.74
C HIS A 390 -16.43 -11.83 14.72
N LEU A 391 -15.60 -11.47 13.74
CA LEU A 391 -15.28 -12.31 12.59
C LEU A 391 -13.76 -12.47 12.45
N GLN A 392 -13.33 -13.65 12.01
CA GLN A 392 -11.97 -13.90 11.55
C GLN A 392 -11.93 -14.30 10.08
N PHE A 393 -10.87 -13.88 9.40
CA PHE A 393 -10.64 -14.10 7.97
C PHE A 393 -9.38 -14.96 7.78
N PHE A 394 -9.46 -15.97 6.92
CA PHE A 394 -8.32 -16.83 6.58
C PHE A 394 -8.07 -16.90 5.08
N TYR A 395 -6.80 -17.07 4.73
CA TYR A 395 -6.27 -16.96 3.37
C TYR A 395 -5.52 -18.25 2.99
N ALA A 396 -6.26 -19.22 2.44
CA ALA A 396 -5.74 -20.54 2.06
C ALA A 396 -5.38 -20.68 0.58
N ASP A 397 -5.79 -19.73 -0.27
CA ASP A 397 -5.40 -19.73 -1.68
C ASP A 397 -3.95 -19.26 -1.81
N LEU A 398 -3.06 -20.20 -2.13
CA LEU A 398 -1.64 -19.93 -2.33
C LEU A 398 -1.40 -19.07 -3.58
N ALA A 399 -2.21 -19.22 -4.63
CA ALA A 399 -2.06 -18.43 -5.85
C ALA A 399 -2.62 -17.00 -5.69
N ASN A 400 -3.69 -16.83 -4.92
CA ASN A 400 -4.31 -15.53 -4.64
C ASN A 400 -4.19 -15.17 -3.14
N PRO A 401 -3.06 -14.58 -2.72
CA PRO A 401 -2.68 -14.45 -1.31
C PRO A 401 -3.56 -13.52 -0.46
N ILE A 402 -4.33 -12.65 -1.11
CA ILE A 402 -5.24 -11.67 -0.49
C ILE A 402 -6.70 -12.13 -0.54
N ARG A 403 -6.99 -13.29 -1.13
CA ARG A 403 -8.34 -13.82 -1.25
C ARG A 403 -8.75 -14.50 0.05
N VAL A 404 -9.82 -14.01 0.66
CA VAL A 404 -10.40 -14.66 1.84
C VAL A 404 -11.07 -15.95 1.40
N THR A 405 -10.61 -17.09 1.89
CA THR A 405 -11.19 -18.39 1.55
C THR A 405 -12.07 -18.97 2.65
N HIS A 406 -11.81 -18.60 3.91
CA HIS A 406 -12.63 -19.05 5.03
C HIS A 406 -12.91 -17.90 6.00
N LEU A 407 -14.11 -17.93 6.59
CA LEU A 407 -14.55 -17.04 7.66
C LEU A 407 -14.83 -17.88 8.91
N TYR A 408 -14.49 -17.35 10.08
CA TYR A 408 -14.96 -17.89 11.36
C TYR A 408 -15.78 -16.83 12.08
N ASN A 409 -17.04 -17.14 12.38
CA ASN A 409 -17.93 -16.26 13.12
C ASN A 409 -17.94 -16.66 14.59
N HIS A 410 -17.45 -15.79 15.47
CA HIS A 410 -17.39 -16.08 16.91
C HIS A 410 -18.77 -16.09 17.57
N THR A 411 -19.76 -15.38 17.01
CA THR A 411 -21.10 -15.31 17.56
C THR A 411 -21.85 -16.62 17.36
N SER A 412 -21.69 -17.27 16.20
CA SER A 412 -22.32 -18.57 15.89
C SER A 412 -21.38 -19.77 16.07
N SER A 413 -20.07 -19.55 16.27
CA SER A 413 -19.02 -20.59 16.23
C SER A 413 -19.03 -21.40 14.93
N GLU A 414 -19.38 -20.75 13.82
CA GLU A 414 -19.54 -21.38 12.52
C GLU A 414 -18.43 -20.95 11.56
N ILE A 415 -18.00 -21.90 10.72
CA ILE A 415 -17.01 -21.65 9.66
C ILE A 415 -17.75 -21.54 8.34
N THR A 416 -17.41 -20.55 7.52
CA THR A 416 -17.90 -20.42 6.15
C THR A 416 -16.74 -20.54 5.17
N SER A 417 -16.79 -21.53 4.27
CA SER A 417 -15.89 -21.68 3.13
C SER A 417 -16.43 -20.89 1.94
N LEU A 418 -15.56 -20.11 1.30
CA LEU A 418 -15.88 -19.23 0.16
C LEU A 418 -15.26 -19.78 -1.12
N TYR A 419 -16.09 -20.01 -2.14
CA TYR A 419 -15.67 -20.56 -3.43
C TYR A 419 -15.81 -19.52 -4.54
N TYR A 420 -14.75 -19.39 -5.34
CA TYR A 420 -14.64 -18.37 -6.38
C TYR A 420 -14.52 -19.02 -7.76
N ASP A 421 -15.00 -18.34 -8.79
CA ASP A 421 -14.77 -18.74 -10.17
C ASP A 421 -13.34 -18.42 -10.65
N LEU A 422 -13.06 -18.71 -11.92
CA LEU A 422 -11.75 -18.52 -12.53
C LEU A 422 -11.35 -17.04 -12.70
N GLN A 423 -12.29 -16.09 -12.66
CA GLN A 423 -12.01 -14.65 -12.65
C GLN A 423 -11.88 -14.11 -11.21
N GLY A 424 -12.18 -14.94 -10.20
CA GLY A 424 -12.09 -14.58 -8.80
C GLY A 424 -13.37 -13.97 -8.22
N HIS A 425 -14.52 -14.15 -8.85
CA HIS A 425 -15.80 -13.70 -8.29
C HIS A 425 -16.41 -14.80 -7.41
N LEU A 426 -17.06 -14.41 -6.32
CA LEU A 426 -17.69 -15.35 -5.38
C LEU A 426 -18.87 -16.05 -6.06
N ILE A 427 -18.90 -17.39 -6.03
CA ILE A 427 -19.99 -18.19 -6.62
C ILE A 427 -20.72 -19.05 -5.59
N ALA A 428 -20.07 -19.45 -4.50
CA ALA A 428 -20.73 -20.28 -3.49
C ALA A 428 -20.13 -20.07 -2.10
N MET A 429 -20.97 -20.34 -1.10
CA MET A 429 -20.61 -20.36 0.30
C MET A 429 -21.08 -21.69 0.90
N GLU A 430 -20.24 -22.30 1.72
CA GLU A 430 -20.58 -23.53 2.44
C GLU A 430 -20.30 -23.34 3.92
N LEU A 431 -21.32 -23.56 4.75
CA LEU A 431 -21.21 -23.45 6.20
C LEU A 431 -20.77 -24.79 6.79
N SER A 432 -20.06 -24.77 7.92
CA SER A 432 -19.69 -26.00 8.63
C SER A 432 -20.88 -26.79 9.17
N SER A 433 -22.07 -26.18 9.23
CA SER A 433 -23.36 -26.85 9.49
C SER A 433 -23.84 -27.74 8.34
N GLY A 434 -23.27 -27.60 7.14
CA GLY A 434 -23.67 -28.30 5.92
C GLY A 434 -24.64 -27.51 5.04
N GLU A 435 -25.01 -26.28 5.42
CA GLU A 435 -25.80 -25.41 4.56
C GLU A 435 -24.98 -24.87 3.38
N GLU A 436 -25.59 -24.89 2.20
CA GLU A 436 -24.99 -24.39 0.97
C GLU A 436 -25.78 -23.21 0.41
N TYR A 437 -25.04 -22.17 0.03
CA TYR A 437 -25.56 -20.99 -0.63
C TYR A 437 -24.82 -20.74 -1.94
N TYR A 438 -25.55 -20.29 -2.95
CA TYR A 438 -25.01 -19.90 -4.25
C TYR A 438 -25.10 -18.38 -4.39
N VAL A 439 -24.03 -17.75 -4.84
CA VAL A 439 -23.91 -16.29 -4.91
C VAL A 439 -23.83 -15.86 -6.36
N ALA A 440 -24.73 -14.97 -6.77
CA ALA A 440 -24.64 -14.30 -8.06
C ALA A 440 -23.91 -12.97 -7.90
N CYS A 441 -22.84 -12.80 -8.69
CA CYS A 441 -22.08 -11.55 -8.77
C CYS A 441 -22.30 -10.85 -10.12
N ASP A 442 -22.03 -9.55 -10.13
CA ASP A 442 -21.85 -8.79 -11.36
C ASP A 442 -20.49 -9.08 -12.05
N ASN A 443 -20.15 -8.33 -13.09
CA ASN A 443 -18.88 -8.44 -13.82
C ASN A 443 -17.65 -7.92 -13.06
N THR A 444 -17.85 -7.23 -11.94
CA THR A 444 -16.77 -6.75 -11.06
C THR A 444 -16.54 -7.65 -9.84
N GLY A 445 -17.36 -8.68 -9.68
CA GLY A 445 -17.32 -9.59 -8.53
C GLY A 445 -18.10 -9.09 -7.32
N THR A 446 -19.00 -8.11 -7.50
CA THR A 446 -19.89 -7.61 -6.45
C THR A 446 -21.09 -8.55 -6.29
N PRO A 447 -21.34 -9.13 -5.09
CA PRO A 447 -22.50 -10.00 -4.85
C PRO A 447 -23.83 -9.24 -4.93
N LEU A 448 -24.69 -9.62 -5.87
CA LEU A 448 -26.02 -9.04 -6.08
C LEU A 448 -27.14 -9.88 -5.45
N ALA A 449 -26.99 -11.20 -5.42
CA ALA A 449 -28.01 -12.09 -4.86
C ALA A 449 -27.42 -13.36 -4.27
N VAL A 450 -28.10 -13.91 -3.25
CA VAL A 450 -27.78 -15.19 -2.62
C VAL A 450 -28.98 -16.11 -2.74
N PHE A 451 -28.73 -17.33 -3.20
CA PHE A 451 -29.72 -18.38 -3.37
C PHE A 451 -29.46 -19.53 -2.41
N SER A 452 -30.53 -20.17 -1.94
CA SER A 452 -30.42 -21.45 -1.22
C SER A 452 -30.08 -22.59 -2.18
N SER A 453 -29.72 -23.75 -1.61
CA SER A 453 -29.56 -25.01 -2.36
C SER A 453 -30.82 -25.45 -3.13
N ARG A 454 -32.00 -24.88 -2.82
CA ARG A 454 -33.27 -25.11 -3.53
C ARG A 454 -33.57 -24.09 -4.63
N GLY A 455 -32.66 -23.14 -4.88
CA GLY A 455 -32.83 -22.09 -5.89
C GLY A 455 -33.74 -20.93 -5.46
N GLN A 456 -34.07 -20.82 -4.17
CA GLN A 456 -34.86 -19.69 -3.65
C GLN A 456 -33.94 -18.50 -3.37
N VAL A 457 -34.37 -17.29 -3.72
CA VAL A 457 -33.66 -16.04 -3.38
C VAL A 457 -33.77 -15.82 -1.87
N ILE A 458 -32.63 -15.84 -1.17
CA ILE A 458 -32.52 -15.56 0.27
C ILE A 458 -32.26 -14.08 0.50
N LYS A 459 -31.42 -13.48 -0.35
CA LYS A 459 -31.01 -12.08 -0.24
C LYS A 459 -30.77 -11.51 -1.63
N GLU A 460 -31.15 -10.26 -1.81
CA GLU A 460 -30.87 -9.43 -2.97
C GLU A 460 -30.35 -8.09 -2.48
N ILE A 461 -29.26 -7.61 -3.09
CA ILE A 461 -28.55 -6.39 -2.71
C ILE A 461 -28.43 -5.53 -3.96
N LEU A 462 -28.93 -4.29 -3.85
CA LEU A 462 -28.84 -3.32 -4.93
C LEU A 462 -27.84 -2.21 -4.57
N TYR A 463 -26.89 -1.99 -5.47
CA TYR A 463 -25.80 -1.05 -5.32
C TYR A 463 -25.97 0.12 -6.28
N THR A 464 -25.59 1.31 -5.82
CA THR A 464 -25.30 2.42 -6.72
C THR A 464 -24.09 2.06 -7.60
N PRO A 465 -23.87 2.74 -8.74
CA PRO A 465 -22.70 2.50 -9.59
C PRO A 465 -21.34 2.60 -8.88
N TYR A 466 -21.26 3.37 -7.78
CA TYR A 466 -20.06 3.52 -6.96
C TYR A 466 -20.07 2.62 -5.70
N GLY A 467 -21.00 1.67 -5.58
CA GLY A 467 -20.95 0.61 -4.57
C GLY A 467 -21.70 0.89 -3.27
N ASP A 468 -22.39 2.02 -3.11
CA ASP A 468 -23.24 2.25 -1.93
C ASP A 468 -24.51 1.40 -2.02
N ILE A 469 -24.89 0.74 -0.93
CA ILE A 469 -26.06 -0.14 -0.88
C ILE A 469 -27.31 0.71 -0.60
N TYR A 470 -28.22 0.79 -1.57
CA TYR A 470 -29.48 1.53 -1.41
C TYR A 470 -30.69 0.63 -1.15
N HIS A 471 -30.56 -0.69 -1.36
CA HIS A 471 -31.56 -1.68 -0.99
C HIS A 471 -30.90 -3.02 -0.61
N ASP A 472 -31.39 -3.63 0.47
CA ASP A 472 -30.99 -4.95 0.94
C ASP A 472 -32.23 -5.66 1.49
N THR A 473 -32.61 -6.78 0.89
CA THR A 473 -33.85 -7.49 1.24
C THR A 473 -33.75 -8.26 2.55
N TYR A 474 -32.54 -8.61 3.01
CA TYR A 474 -32.36 -9.34 4.28
C TYR A 474 -31.04 -8.97 4.99
N PRO A 475 -30.98 -7.81 5.67
CA PRO A 475 -29.76 -7.28 6.29
C PRO A 475 -29.12 -8.19 7.35
N ASP A 476 -29.92 -9.00 8.06
CA ASP A 476 -29.42 -9.90 9.11
C ASP A 476 -28.59 -11.07 8.54
N PHE A 477 -28.84 -11.45 7.28
CA PHE A 477 -27.99 -12.40 6.55
C PHE A 477 -26.75 -11.67 6.04
N GLN A 478 -25.64 -11.82 6.76
CA GLN A 478 -24.39 -11.11 6.49
C GLN A 478 -23.63 -11.71 5.31
N VAL A 479 -23.41 -10.91 4.27
CA VAL A 479 -22.49 -11.22 3.17
C VAL A 479 -21.33 -10.24 3.26
N ILE A 480 -20.16 -10.74 3.69
CA ILE A 480 -19.02 -9.86 4.00
C ILE A 480 -18.25 -9.44 2.76
N ILE A 481 -18.22 -10.30 1.73
CA ILE A 481 -17.73 -9.93 0.41
C ILE A 481 -18.74 -8.97 -0.22
N GLY A 482 -18.31 -7.76 -0.56
CA GLY A 482 -19.16 -6.70 -1.09
C GLY A 482 -18.67 -6.19 -2.44
N PHE A 483 -18.79 -4.88 -2.63
CA PHE A 483 -18.39 -4.19 -3.87
C PHE A 483 -16.97 -4.57 -4.32
N HIS A 484 -16.81 -4.91 -5.61
CA HIS A 484 -15.55 -5.36 -6.23
C HIS A 484 -14.86 -6.53 -5.51
N GLY A 485 -15.63 -7.37 -4.79
CA GLY A 485 -15.11 -8.52 -4.06
C GLY A 485 -14.33 -8.17 -2.77
N GLY A 486 -14.38 -6.93 -2.31
CA GLY A 486 -13.71 -6.49 -1.08
C GLY A 486 -14.49 -6.80 0.20
N LEU A 487 -13.88 -6.57 1.36
CA LEU A 487 -14.55 -6.76 2.66
C LEU A 487 -15.35 -5.51 3.01
N TYR A 488 -16.67 -5.57 2.85
CA TYR A 488 -17.57 -4.46 3.18
C TYR A 488 -17.92 -4.48 4.67
N ASP A 489 -17.81 -3.32 5.31
CA ASP A 489 -18.22 -3.10 6.69
C ASP A 489 -19.40 -2.12 6.73
N PHE A 490 -20.53 -2.60 7.24
CA PHE A 490 -21.79 -1.84 7.20
C PHE A 490 -21.82 -0.62 8.12
N LEU A 491 -21.00 -0.60 9.18
CA LEU A 491 -20.91 0.50 10.13
C LEU A 491 -20.10 1.65 9.53
N THR A 492 -18.92 1.31 9.01
CA THR A 492 -18.01 2.28 8.41
C THR A 492 -18.39 2.67 6.99
N LYS A 493 -19.22 1.88 6.31
CA LYS A 493 -19.50 2.04 4.87
C LYS A 493 -18.21 2.06 4.03
N LEU A 494 -17.19 1.33 4.48
CA LEU A 494 -15.93 1.16 3.76
C LEU A 494 -15.83 -0.25 3.21
N VAL A 495 -15.17 -0.37 2.07
CA VAL A 495 -14.82 -1.65 1.46
C VAL A 495 -13.30 -1.78 1.48
N HIS A 496 -12.80 -2.80 2.18
CA HIS A 496 -11.37 -3.09 2.20
C HIS A 496 -10.97 -3.88 0.95
N LEU A 497 -10.13 -3.27 0.11
CA LEU A 497 -9.68 -3.81 -1.18
C LEU A 497 -8.14 -3.82 -1.22
N GLY A 498 -7.56 -5.02 -1.17
CA GLY A 498 -6.10 -5.16 -1.14
C GLY A 498 -5.51 -4.48 0.09
N GLN A 499 -4.75 -3.40 -0.12
CA GLN A 499 -4.13 -2.61 0.95
C GLN A 499 -4.85 -1.29 1.29
N ARG A 500 -5.92 -0.90 0.56
CA ARG A 500 -6.61 0.37 0.76
C ARG A 500 -8.09 0.17 1.06
N ASP A 501 -8.70 1.15 1.74
CA ASP A 501 -10.14 1.17 1.94
C ASP A 501 -10.80 2.14 0.96
N TYR A 502 -11.96 1.73 0.46
CA TYR A 502 -12.78 2.48 -0.48
C TYR A 502 -14.04 2.99 0.23
N ASP A 503 -14.30 4.29 0.15
CA ASP A 503 -15.50 4.93 0.70
C ASP A 503 -16.61 4.92 -0.35
N VAL A 504 -17.60 4.04 -0.15
CA VAL A 504 -18.74 3.89 -1.07
C VAL A 504 -19.65 5.13 -1.07
N VAL A 505 -19.65 5.90 0.02
CA VAL A 505 -20.48 7.10 0.18
C VAL A 505 -19.97 8.22 -0.72
N ALA A 506 -18.65 8.40 -0.76
CA ALA A 506 -17.99 9.42 -1.56
C ALA A 506 -17.52 8.95 -2.95
N GLY A 507 -17.53 7.65 -3.22
CA GLY A 507 -17.10 7.05 -4.49
C GLY A 507 -15.59 7.16 -4.74
N ARG A 508 -14.75 7.04 -3.69
CA ARG A 508 -13.29 7.23 -3.78
C ARG A 508 -12.50 6.48 -2.71
N TRP A 509 -11.19 6.35 -2.93
CA TRP A 509 -10.26 5.80 -1.94
C TRP A 509 -10.13 6.72 -0.71
N THR A 510 -9.97 6.13 0.48
CA THR A 510 -9.74 6.86 1.73
C THR A 510 -8.30 7.33 1.91
N THR A 511 -7.37 6.81 1.10
CA THR A 511 -5.93 7.10 1.17
C THR A 511 -5.34 7.31 -0.24
N PRO A 512 -4.33 8.19 -0.38
CA PRO A 512 -3.75 8.50 -1.69
C PRO A 512 -2.87 7.36 -2.22
N ASN A 513 -2.93 7.09 -3.52
CA ASN A 513 -2.01 6.14 -4.17
C ASN A 513 -0.69 6.83 -4.55
N HIS A 514 0.34 6.70 -3.72
CA HIS A 514 1.69 7.22 -4.03
C HIS A 514 2.50 6.34 -5.01
N HIS A 515 2.09 5.10 -5.26
CA HIS A 515 2.76 4.22 -6.22
C HIS A 515 2.64 4.75 -7.66
N ILE A 516 1.60 5.55 -7.93
CA ILE A 516 1.35 6.13 -9.25
C ILE A 516 2.51 6.98 -9.77
N TRP A 517 3.29 7.62 -8.88
CA TRP A 517 4.43 8.44 -9.28
C TRP A 517 5.50 7.63 -10.03
N LYS A 518 5.73 6.37 -9.64
CA LYS A 518 6.63 5.46 -10.35
C LYS A 518 6.12 5.18 -11.77
N GLN A 519 4.80 4.99 -11.92
CA GLN A 519 4.18 4.73 -13.21
C GLN A 519 4.22 5.98 -14.12
N LEU A 520 3.89 7.15 -13.59
CA LEU A 520 3.89 8.43 -14.33
C LEU A 520 5.28 8.88 -14.75
N ASN A 521 6.32 8.46 -14.01
CA ASN A 521 7.71 8.65 -14.42
C ASN A 521 8.04 7.94 -15.75
N LEU A 522 7.35 6.82 -16.03
CA LEU A 522 7.54 6.01 -17.24
C LEU A 522 6.53 6.37 -18.34
N LEU A 523 5.25 6.50 -17.97
CA LEU A 523 4.15 6.71 -18.90
C LEU A 523 3.20 7.80 -18.39
N PRO A 524 3.23 9.01 -18.99
CA PRO A 524 2.26 10.06 -18.73
C PRO A 524 0.84 9.58 -19.05
N LYS A 525 -0.07 9.71 -18.09
CA LYS A 525 -1.49 9.41 -18.26
C LYS A 525 -2.34 10.29 -17.33
N PRO A 526 -3.64 10.48 -17.62
CA PRO A 526 -4.55 11.13 -16.67
C PRO A 526 -4.58 10.36 -15.36
N PHE A 527 -4.59 11.08 -14.25
CA PHE A 527 -4.63 10.47 -12.93
C PHE A 527 -5.27 11.39 -11.90
N ASN A 528 -5.62 10.77 -10.77
CA ASN A 528 -5.99 11.42 -9.52
C ASN A 528 -5.60 10.45 -8.38
N LEU A 529 -5.09 10.96 -7.26
CA LEU A 529 -4.58 10.14 -6.16
C LEU A 529 -5.67 9.34 -5.43
N TYR A 530 -6.93 9.78 -5.52
CA TYR A 530 -8.08 9.24 -4.78
C TYR A 530 -9.16 8.62 -5.67
N SER A 531 -9.19 8.93 -6.97
CA SER A 531 -10.23 8.42 -7.87
C SER A 531 -10.20 6.88 -7.93
N PHE A 532 -11.38 6.27 -7.92
CA PHE A 532 -11.53 4.84 -8.10
C PHE A 532 -11.64 4.50 -9.60
N GLU A 533 -10.76 3.63 -10.09
CA GLU A 533 -10.73 3.14 -11.48
C GLU A 533 -10.92 4.25 -12.53
N ASN A 534 -10.26 5.41 -12.34
CA ASN A 534 -10.39 6.61 -13.19
C ASN A 534 -11.85 7.05 -13.46
N ASN A 535 -12.73 6.88 -12.47
CA ASN A 535 -14.18 7.15 -12.54
C ASN A 535 -14.96 6.22 -13.50
N TYR A 536 -14.46 5.01 -13.73
CA TYR A 536 -15.16 3.93 -14.39
C TYR A 536 -15.40 2.75 -13.41
N PRO A 537 -16.34 2.87 -12.45
CA PRO A 537 -16.49 1.90 -11.36
C PRO A 537 -17.19 0.60 -11.77
N VAL A 538 -17.86 0.56 -12.93
CA VAL A 538 -18.70 -0.56 -13.38
C VAL A 538 -17.93 -1.67 -14.09
N GLY A 539 -16.61 -1.54 -14.22
CA GLY A 539 -15.79 -2.53 -14.90
C GLY A 539 -14.34 -2.10 -15.05
N LYS A 540 -13.62 -2.82 -15.90
CA LYS A 540 -12.26 -2.47 -16.34
C LYS A 540 -12.20 -2.47 -17.85
N ILE A 541 -11.49 -1.52 -18.42
CA ILE A 541 -11.24 -1.50 -19.86
C ILE A 541 -10.19 -2.57 -20.14
N GLN A 542 -10.57 -3.61 -20.87
CA GLN A 542 -9.67 -4.71 -21.20
C GLN A 542 -8.77 -4.28 -22.36
N ASP A 543 -7.45 -4.22 -22.12
CA ASP A 543 -6.47 -3.97 -23.17
C ASP A 543 -6.28 -5.26 -23.99
N VAL A 544 -7.12 -5.44 -25.01
CA VAL A 544 -7.09 -6.60 -25.91
C VAL A 544 -5.71 -6.77 -26.54
N ALA A 545 -4.98 -5.67 -26.77
CA ALA A 545 -3.65 -5.75 -27.37
C ALA A 545 -2.66 -6.50 -26.46
N LYS A 546 -2.88 -6.54 -25.14
CA LYS A 546 -2.04 -7.30 -24.19
C LYS A 546 -1.97 -8.79 -24.54
N TYR A 547 -3.08 -9.38 -24.99
CA TYR A 547 -3.14 -10.81 -25.32
C TYR A 547 -2.64 -11.14 -26.74
N THR A 548 -2.24 -10.13 -27.52
CA THR A 548 -1.80 -10.28 -28.91
C THR A 548 -0.31 -10.03 -29.12
N THR A 549 0.42 -9.63 -28.07
CA THR A 549 1.84 -9.26 -28.17
C THR A 549 2.81 -10.42 -27.99
N ASP A 550 2.41 -11.49 -27.30
CA ASP A 550 3.26 -12.64 -27.01
C ASP A 550 2.44 -13.93 -26.91
N ILE A 551 3.09 -15.06 -27.16
CA ILE A 551 2.44 -16.38 -27.18
C ILE A 551 1.90 -16.76 -25.80
N GLY A 552 2.58 -16.36 -24.72
CA GLY A 552 2.18 -16.65 -23.35
C GLY A 552 0.82 -16.02 -23.00
N SER A 553 0.68 -14.72 -23.25
CA SER A 553 -0.57 -13.98 -23.05
C SER A 553 -1.70 -14.49 -23.96
N TRP A 554 -1.38 -14.90 -25.19
CA TRP A 554 -2.38 -15.52 -26.08
C TRP A 554 -2.89 -16.85 -25.54
N LEU A 555 -2.00 -17.71 -25.03
CA LEU A 555 -2.37 -18.98 -24.40
C LEU A 555 -3.21 -18.75 -23.13
N GLU A 556 -2.88 -17.73 -22.33
CA GLU A 556 -3.66 -17.33 -21.15
C GLU A 556 -5.11 -16.97 -21.51
N LEU A 557 -5.34 -16.28 -22.64
CA LEU A 557 -6.68 -15.95 -23.12
C LEU A 557 -7.53 -17.20 -23.41
N PHE A 558 -6.93 -18.28 -23.90
CA PHE A 558 -7.59 -19.59 -24.07
C PHE A 558 -7.64 -20.43 -22.78
N GLY A 559 -7.29 -19.82 -21.64
CA GLY A 559 -7.32 -20.42 -20.32
C GLY A 559 -6.12 -21.31 -20.01
N PHE A 560 -5.08 -21.38 -20.84
CA PHE A 560 -3.89 -22.17 -20.50
C PHE A 560 -3.20 -21.57 -19.27
N GLN A 561 -2.83 -22.44 -18.34
CA GLN A 561 -2.12 -22.08 -17.12
C GLN A 561 -0.77 -22.78 -17.14
N LEU A 562 0.16 -22.23 -17.92
CA LEU A 562 1.47 -22.85 -18.15
C LEU A 562 2.28 -23.03 -16.87
N HIS A 563 2.08 -22.19 -15.86
CA HIS A 563 2.68 -22.33 -14.53
C HIS A 563 2.26 -23.62 -13.79
N ASN A 564 1.16 -24.27 -14.19
CA ASN A 564 0.76 -25.57 -13.67
C ASN A 564 1.38 -26.74 -14.44
N VAL A 565 1.91 -26.51 -15.64
CA VAL A 565 2.52 -27.55 -16.50
C VAL A 565 4.04 -27.52 -16.40
N LEU A 566 4.61 -26.32 -16.43
CA LEU A 566 6.05 -26.07 -16.48
C LEU A 566 6.51 -25.47 -15.15
N PRO A 567 7.20 -26.24 -14.28
CA PRO A 567 7.75 -25.73 -13.04
C PRO A 567 8.67 -24.54 -13.29
N GLY A 568 8.39 -23.41 -12.63
CA GLY A 568 9.16 -22.17 -12.76
C GLY A 568 8.69 -21.23 -13.88
N PHE A 569 7.67 -21.60 -14.67
CA PHE A 569 6.99 -20.63 -15.52
C PHE A 569 6.26 -19.61 -14.63
N PRO A 570 6.37 -18.29 -14.91
CA PRO A 570 5.82 -17.26 -14.04
C PRO A 570 4.30 -17.39 -13.93
N LYS A 571 3.77 -17.20 -12.72
CA LYS A 571 2.33 -17.05 -12.55
C LYS A 571 1.91 -15.69 -13.12
N PRO A 572 0.71 -15.58 -13.72
CA PRO A 572 0.16 -14.27 -14.07
C PRO A 572 0.21 -13.34 -12.86
N GLU A 573 0.67 -12.11 -13.07
CA GLU A 573 0.62 -11.12 -12.00
C GLU A 573 -0.84 -10.96 -11.55
N LEU A 574 -1.08 -10.85 -10.23
CA LEU A 574 -2.39 -10.50 -9.72
C LEU A 574 -2.74 -9.10 -10.25
N GLU A 575 -3.45 -9.03 -11.37
CA GLU A 575 -3.83 -7.76 -11.95
C GLU A 575 -4.75 -7.01 -10.97
N ASN A 576 -4.38 -5.76 -10.67
CA ASN A 576 -5.27 -4.72 -10.15
C ASN A 576 -5.66 -4.71 -8.67
N LEU A 577 -4.94 -5.39 -7.78
CA LEU A 577 -5.06 -5.10 -6.35
C LEU A 577 -3.72 -4.58 -5.84
N GLU A 578 -3.76 -3.38 -5.28
CA GLU A 578 -2.58 -2.80 -4.65
C GLU A 578 -2.17 -3.66 -3.45
N LEU A 579 -1.00 -4.28 -3.55
CA LEU A 579 -0.45 -5.19 -2.54
C LEU A 579 0.61 -4.46 -1.69
N THR A 580 0.72 -4.86 -0.43
CA THR A 580 1.77 -4.38 0.47
C THR A 580 3.15 -4.81 -0.01
N TYR A 581 4.18 -4.02 0.33
CA TYR A 581 5.55 -4.30 -0.08
C TYR A 581 6.02 -5.68 0.40
N GLU A 582 5.70 -6.04 1.63
CA GLU A 582 6.03 -7.32 2.25
C GLU A 582 5.37 -8.50 1.54
N LEU A 583 4.09 -8.39 1.17
CA LEU A 583 3.39 -9.44 0.44
C LEU A 583 3.97 -9.60 -0.98
N LEU A 584 4.29 -8.48 -1.64
CA LEU A 584 4.98 -8.46 -2.95
C LEU A 584 6.39 -9.05 -2.91
N GLN A 585 7.13 -8.88 -1.81
CA GLN A 585 8.48 -9.42 -1.70
C GLN A 585 8.52 -10.89 -1.29
N LEU A 586 7.56 -11.34 -0.48
CA LEU A 586 7.61 -12.67 0.13
C LEU A 586 6.79 -13.66 -0.65
N GLN A 587 5.50 -13.38 -0.90
CA GLN A 587 4.57 -14.43 -1.29
C GLN A 587 4.73 -14.84 -2.76
N THR A 588 4.98 -13.86 -3.65
CA THR A 588 5.43 -14.11 -5.03
C THR A 588 6.68 -15.00 -5.05
N LYS A 589 7.64 -14.73 -4.17
CA LYS A 589 8.91 -15.48 -4.07
C LYS A 589 8.84 -16.80 -3.30
N THR A 590 7.81 -17.02 -2.48
CA THR A 590 7.68 -18.30 -1.76
C THR A 590 7.30 -19.45 -2.68
N GLN A 591 6.69 -19.15 -3.84
CA GLN A 591 6.29 -20.16 -4.82
C GLN A 591 7.15 -20.15 -6.08
N GLU A 592 7.97 -19.11 -6.25
CA GLU A 592 8.88 -18.95 -7.35
C GLU A 592 10.33 -19.12 -6.90
N TRP A 593 11.18 -19.64 -7.78
CA TRP A 593 12.62 -19.66 -7.53
C TRP A 593 13.16 -18.23 -7.53
N ASP A 594 13.53 -17.68 -6.36
CA ASP A 594 13.98 -16.28 -6.19
C ASP A 594 15.10 -15.89 -7.17
N PRO A 595 14.79 -15.11 -8.22
CA PRO A 595 15.80 -14.64 -9.16
C PRO A 595 16.56 -13.42 -8.65
N GLY A 596 16.20 -12.87 -7.47
CA GLY A 596 16.87 -11.72 -6.87
C GLY A 596 18.27 -12.01 -6.33
N LYS A 597 18.68 -13.28 -6.28
CA LYS A 597 20.00 -13.73 -5.83
C LYS A 597 20.99 -13.88 -6.99
N THR A 598 21.20 -12.83 -7.77
CA THR A 598 22.36 -12.77 -8.68
C THR A 598 23.47 -11.98 -8.02
N ILE A 599 24.22 -12.65 -7.15
CA ILE A 599 25.44 -12.09 -6.58
C ILE A 599 26.65 -12.62 -7.36
N LEU A 600 26.55 -13.86 -7.87
CA LEU A 600 27.63 -14.56 -8.57
C LEU A 600 27.31 -14.72 -10.07
N GLY A 601 28.33 -14.64 -10.92
CA GLY A 601 28.18 -14.81 -12.36
C GLY A 601 27.53 -16.15 -12.77
N ILE A 602 27.77 -17.22 -12.02
CA ILE A 602 27.15 -18.54 -12.27
C ILE A 602 25.63 -18.54 -12.02
N GLN A 603 25.15 -17.73 -11.08
CA GLN A 603 23.71 -17.58 -10.82
C GLN A 603 23.05 -16.82 -11.97
N CYS A 604 23.73 -15.79 -12.51
CA CYS A 604 23.27 -15.09 -13.71
C CYS A 604 23.18 -16.03 -14.92
N GLU A 605 24.20 -16.88 -15.12
CA GLU A 605 24.19 -17.84 -16.23
C GLU A 605 23.07 -18.87 -16.05
N LEU A 606 22.89 -19.44 -14.86
CA LEU A 606 21.77 -20.34 -14.57
C LEU A 606 20.41 -19.68 -14.86
N GLN A 607 20.23 -18.42 -14.47
CA GLN A 607 19.00 -17.69 -14.76
C GLN A 607 18.79 -17.45 -16.24
N LYS A 608 19.85 -17.14 -16.98
CA LYS A 608 19.81 -17.00 -18.43
C LYS A 608 19.38 -18.31 -19.09
N GLN A 609 19.96 -19.44 -18.66
CA GLN A 609 19.57 -20.77 -19.15
C GLN A 609 18.10 -21.09 -18.82
N LEU A 610 17.64 -20.81 -17.60
CA LEU A 610 16.24 -21.00 -17.19
C LEU A 610 15.28 -20.13 -18.00
N ARG A 611 15.59 -18.84 -18.19
CA ARG A 611 14.78 -17.93 -19.03
C ARG A 611 14.70 -18.40 -20.47
N ASN A 612 15.83 -18.84 -21.03
CA ASN A 612 15.86 -19.39 -22.39
C ASN A 612 15.05 -20.68 -22.50
N PHE A 613 15.01 -21.51 -21.45
CA PHE A 613 14.25 -22.75 -21.44
C PHE A 613 12.73 -22.53 -21.42
N ILE A 614 12.26 -21.51 -20.68
CA ILE A 614 10.82 -21.19 -20.57
C ILE A 614 10.32 -20.20 -21.65
N SER A 615 11.23 -19.63 -22.45
CA SER A 615 10.88 -18.70 -23.52
C SER A 615 10.13 -19.43 -24.64
N LEU A 616 8.91 -18.97 -24.95
CA LEU A 616 8.09 -19.51 -26.03
C LEU A 616 8.38 -18.87 -27.39
N ASP A 617 8.97 -17.67 -27.40
CA ASP A 617 9.20 -16.91 -28.61
C ASP A 617 10.51 -17.33 -29.32
N GLN A 618 10.43 -17.66 -30.61
CA GLN A 618 11.61 -17.97 -31.44
C GLN A 618 12.24 -16.72 -32.08
N LEU A 619 11.47 -15.62 -32.17
CA LEU A 619 11.91 -14.29 -32.56
C LEU A 619 11.34 -13.32 -31.53
N PRO A 620 12.14 -12.42 -30.92
CA PRO A 620 11.60 -11.39 -30.05
C PRO A 620 10.71 -10.49 -30.92
N MET A 621 9.39 -10.64 -30.80
CA MET A 621 8.45 -9.68 -31.34
C MET A 621 8.83 -8.32 -30.73
N THR A 622 9.02 -7.31 -31.57
CA THR A 622 9.45 -5.99 -31.11
C THR A 622 8.58 -5.57 -29.92
N PRO A 623 9.16 -5.29 -28.73
CA PRO A 623 8.39 -4.72 -27.64
C PRO A 623 7.72 -3.45 -28.15
N ARG A 624 6.53 -3.13 -27.62
CA ARG A 624 5.73 -1.96 -28.04
C ARG A 624 6.66 -0.76 -28.32
N TYR A 625 6.50 -0.16 -29.48
CA TYR A 625 7.10 1.11 -29.88
C TYR A 625 6.52 2.23 -28.99
N ASN A 626 6.87 2.24 -27.71
CA ASN A 626 6.67 3.38 -26.83
C ASN A 626 7.99 4.13 -26.77
N ASP A 627 8.21 4.93 -27.81
CA ASP A 627 9.09 6.11 -27.83
C ASP A 627 10.54 5.87 -27.38
N GLY A 628 11.33 5.15 -28.19
CA GLY A 628 12.80 5.27 -28.24
C GLY A 628 13.62 4.97 -26.97
N ARG A 629 12.99 4.64 -25.84
CA ARG A 629 13.65 4.41 -24.56
C ARG A 629 13.84 2.91 -24.37
N CYS A 630 15.06 2.43 -24.63
CA CYS A 630 15.54 1.18 -24.05
C CYS A 630 15.64 1.35 -22.53
N LEU A 631 14.52 1.19 -21.84
CA LEU A 631 14.49 1.11 -20.39
C LEU A 631 14.75 -0.35 -20.02
N GLU A 632 16.02 -0.70 -19.80
CA GLU A 632 16.29 -1.76 -18.83
C GLU A 632 15.49 -1.42 -17.58
N GLY A 633 14.65 -2.35 -17.11
CA GLY A 633 13.79 -2.18 -15.96
C GLY A 633 14.56 -1.73 -14.73
N GLY A 634 14.75 -0.42 -14.57
CA GLY A 634 15.28 0.20 -13.38
C GLY A 634 14.31 -0.13 -12.26
N LYS A 635 14.70 -1.05 -11.37
CA LYS A 635 13.86 -1.52 -10.24
C LYS A 635 13.40 -0.38 -9.32
N GLN A 636 13.96 0.82 -9.45
CA GLN A 636 13.81 1.97 -8.55
C GLN A 636 13.07 3.13 -9.25
N PRO A 637 12.03 3.73 -8.64
CA PRO A 637 11.61 5.06 -9.05
C PRO A 637 12.75 6.04 -8.75
N ARG A 638 13.33 6.63 -9.78
CA ARG A 638 14.21 7.79 -9.66
C ARG A 638 13.50 8.97 -10.30
N PHE A 639 13.32 10.02 -9.52
CA PHE A 639 12.78 11.30 -9.94
C PHE A 639 13.95 12.25 -10.23
N ALA A 640 13.65 13.51 -10.53
CA ALA A 640 14.66 14.50 -10.84
C ALA A 640 15.74 14.58 -9.74
N ALA A 641 17.00 14.47 -10.16
CA ALA A 641 18.11 14.36 -9.22
C ALA A 641 18.48 15.72 -8.61
N VAL A 642 18.53 15.80 -7.29
CA VAL A 642 19.10 16.95 -6.58
C VAL A 642 20.63 16.84 -6.61
N PRO A 643 21.37 17.93 -6.88
CA PRO A 643 22.82 17.92 -6.81
C PRO A 643 23.34 17.42 -5.46
N SER A 644 24.44 16.68 -5.48
CA SER A 644 25.12 16.20 -4.26
C SER A 644 25.80 17.36 -3.53
N VAL A 645 25.80 17.32 -2.19
CA VAL A 645 26.57 18.24 -1.32
C VAL A 645 28.05 18.30 -1.74
N PHE A 646 28.63 17.17 -2.14
CA PHE A 646 30.03 17.07 -2.55
C PHE A 646 30.28 17.37 -4.03
N GLY A 647 29.25 17.60 -4.84
CA GLY A 647 29.41 17.73 -6.29
C GLY A 647 30.03 16.50 -6.97
N LYS A 648 30.67 16.70 -8.12
CA LYS A 648 31.35 15.63 -8.89
C LYS A 648 32.82 15.51 -8.45
N GLY A 649 33.37 14.30 -8.52
CA GLY A 649 34.82 14.06 -8.33
C GLY A 649 35.29 13.80 -6.89
N ILE A 650 34.37 13.67 -5.93
CA ILE A 650 34.68 13.29 -4.54
C ILE A 650 34.24 11.84 -4.28
N LYS A 651 35.14 11.05 -3.71
CA LYS A 651 34.85 9.72 -3.16
C LYS A 651 34.53 9.89 -1.68
N PHE A 652 33.29 9.61 -1.30
CA PHE A 652 32.86 9.57 0.09
C PHE A 652 32.58 8.13 0.51
N ALA A 653 33.29 7.64 1.52
CA ALA A 653 33.12 6.30 2.06
C ALA A 653 33.12 6.32 3.59
N ILE A 654 32.24 5.50 4.18
CA ILE A 654 32.19 5.27 5.62
C ILE A 654 32.58 3.82 5.84
N LYS A 655 33.60 3.59 6.66
CA LYS A 655 34.07 2.26 7.04
C LYS A 655 34.30 2.23 8.54
N ASP A 656 33.65 1.29 9.21
CA ASP A 656 33.72 1.12 10.67
C ASP A 656 33.40 2.44 11.41
N GLY A 657 32.37 3.14 10.96
CA GLY A 657 31.98 4.46 11.46
C GLY A 657 32.91 5.63 11.11
N ILE A 658 34.04 5.43 10.43
CA ILE A 658 34.98 6.50 10.06
C ILE A 658 34.77 6.93 8.62
N VAL A 659 34.67 8.25 8.41
CA VAL A 659 34.52 8.87 7.10
C VAL A 659 35.88 9.06 6.43
N THR A 660 35.96 8.65 5.17
CA THR A 660 37.06 8.96 4.24
C THR A 660 36.51 9.72 3.04
N ALA A 661 37.06 10.89 2.78
CA ALA A 661 36.62 11.79 1.73
C ALA A 661 37.81 12.17 0.83
N ASP A 662 37.99 11.42 -0.26
CA ASP A 662 39.13 11.59 -1.17
C ASP A 662 38.73 12.28 -2.48
N ILE A 663 39.64 13.05 -3.06
CA ILE A 663 39.45 13.68 -4.37
C ILE A 663 39.94 12.71 -5.44
N ILE A 664 39.03 12.26 -6.32
CA ILE A 664 39.34 11.28 -7.38
C ILE A 664 39.23 11.85 -8.79
N GLY A 665 38.75 13.09 -8.94
CA GLY A 665 38.59 13.74 -10.24
C GLY A 665 38.52 15.27 -10.14
N VAL A 666 37.91 15.90 -11.14
CA VAL A 666 37.74 17.35 -11.19
C VAL A 666 36.64 17.79 -10.21
N ALA A 667 37.04 18.03 -8.96
CA ALA A 667 36.21 18.64 -7.94
C ALA A 667 36.42 20.16 -7.89
N ASN A 668 35.36 20.94 -7.69
CA ASN A 668 35.48 22.38 -7.47
C ASN A 668 36.09 22.67 -6.08
N GLU A 669 36.54 23.91 -5.83
CA GLU A 669 37.19 24.23 -4.55
C GLU A 669 36.28 24.00 -3.34
N ASP A 670 35.00 24.33 -3.45
CA ASP A 670 34.03 24.13 -2.36
C ASP A 670 33.82 22.66 -2.03
N SER A 671 33.73 21.77 -3.03
CA SER A 671 33.69 20.32 -2.84
C SER A 671 34.95 19.80 -2.16
N ARG A 672 36.13 20.35 -2.48
CA ARG A 672 37.38 20.00 -1.80
C ARG A 672 37.37 20.43 -0.33
N ARG A 673 36.88 21.64 -0.03
CA ARG A 673 36.70 22.14 1.34
C ARG A 673 35.76 21.24 2.13
N LEU A 674 34.59 20.92 1.57
CA LEU A 674 33.59 20.04 2.20
C LEU A 674 34.12 18.62 2.44
N ALA A 675 34.88 18.08 1.49
CA ALA A 675 35.56 16.79 1.66
C ALA A 675 36.57 16.83 2.81
N ALA A 676 37.42 17.86 2.89
CA ALA A 676 38.39 18.01 3.97
C ALA A 676 37.74 18.14 5.35
N ILE A 677 36.61 18.87 5.45
CA ILE A 677 35.86 19.03 6.70
C ILE A 677 35.30 17.69 7.19
N LEU A 678 34.78 16.84 6.29
CA LEU A 678 34.20 15.55 6.68
C LEU A 678 35.23 14.42 6.79
N ASN A 679 36.43 14.60 6.24
CA ASN A 679 37.47 13.58 6.30
C ASN A 679 37.87 13.29 7.76
N ASN A 680 38.03 12.02 8.09
CA ASN A 680 38.32 11.51 9.45
C ASN A 680 37.24 11.85 10.50
N ALA A 681 36.02 12.23 10.10
CA ALA A 681 34.90 12.34 11.02
C ALA A 681 34.33 10.95 11.37
N HIS A 682 33.81 10.79 12.58
CA HIS A 682 33.07 9.62 13.01
C HIS A 682 31.58 9.82 12.73
N TYR A 683 30.96 8.94 11.96
CA TYR A 683 29.52 8.94 11.68
C TYR A 683 28.76 8.17 12.77
N LEU A 684 27.66 8.73 13.26
CA LEU A 684 26.75 8.01 14.15
C LEU A 684 25.81 7.11 13.35
N GLU A 685 26.21 5.85 13.17
CA GLU A 685 25.42 4.84 12.47
C GLU A 685 24.03 4.65 13.10
N ASN A 686 22.99 4.54 12.25
CA ASN A 686 21.57 4.38 12.63
C ASN A 686 20.98 5.51 13.49
N LEU A 687 21.68 6.63 13.64
CA LEU A 687 21.20 7.84 14.31
C LEU A 687 21.12 8.98 13.31
N HIS A 688 20.14 8.90 12.41
CA HIS A 688 19.76 9.98 11.52
C HIS A 688 18.25 10.17 11.58
N PHE A 689 17.79 11.41 11.46
CA PHE A 689 16.38 11.77 11.64
C PHE A 689 15.94 12.76 10.58
N THR A 690 14.64 12.76 10.26
CA THR A 690 14.06 13.78 9.39
C THR A 690 13.46 14.89 10.25
N ILE A 691 14.20 15.97 10.43
CA ILE A 691 13.86 17.09 11.33
C ILE A 691 13.41 18.27 10.47
N GLU A 692 12.16 18.70 10.61
CA GLU A 692 11.59 19.79 9.80
C GLU A 692 11.77 19.58 8.29
N GLY A 693 11.58 18.33 7.83
CA GLY A 693 11.77 17.94 6.42
C GLY A 693 13.22 17.76 5.98
N ARG A 694 14.21 17.95 6.87
CA ARG A 694 15.63 17.77 6.57
C ARG A 694 16.16 16.43 7.05
N ASP A 695 16.74 15.66 6.14
CA ASP A 695 17.52 14.45 6.41
C ASP A 695 18.80 14.81 7.16
N THR A 696 18.78 14.66 8.47
CA THR A 696 19.84 15.13 9.35
C THR A 696 20.71 13.98 9.81
N HIS A 697 21.98 14.03 9.42
CA HIS A 697 23.03 13.07 9.77
C HIS A 697 24.02 13.68 10.75
N TYR A 698 24.47 12.89 11.72
CA TYR A 698 25.35 13.35 12.79
C TYR A 698 26.76 12.78 12.64
N PHE A 699 27.75 13.65 12.73
CA PHE A 699 29.17 13.37 12.63
C PHE A 699 29.91 13.98 13.82
N ILE A 700 30.99 13.35 14.28
CA ILE A 700 31.88 13.84 15.32
C ILE A 700 33.28 13.98 14.76
N LYS A 701 33.95 15.10 15.00
CA LYS A 701 35.35 15.28 14.64
C LYS A 701 36.18 15.53 15.89
N LEU A 702 37.18 14.67 16.09
CA LEU A 702 38.08 14.70 17.25
C LEU A 702 39.28 15.65 17.06
N GLY A 703 39.48 16.15 15.83
CA GLY A 703 40.55 17.11 15.48
C GLY A 703 40.26 18.55 15.91
N SER A 704 41.16 19.48 15.53
CA SER A 704 41.00 20.89 15.84
C SER A 704 39.96 21.56 14.94
N LEU A 705 38.99 22.24 15.56
CA LEU A 705 38.01 23.08 14.86
C LEU A 705 38.68 24.19 14.04
N GLU A 706 39.82 24.71 14.51
CA GLU A 706 40.49 25.87 13.91
C GLU A 706 40.99 25.57 12.49
N GLU A 707 41.45 24.34 12.23
CA GLU A 707 41.89 23.90 10.90
C GLU A 707 40.73 23.93 9.90
N ASP A 708 39.56 23.45 10.30
CA ASP A 708 38.36 23.40 9.45
C ASP A 708 37.72 24.79 9.27
N LEU A 709 37.79 25.66 10.29
CA LEU A 709 37.31 27.05 10.17
C LEU A 709 38.12 27.87 9.16
N VAL A 710 39.44 27.62 9.06
CA VAL A 710 40.29 28.26 8.04
C VAL A 710 39.85 27.85 6.63
N LEU A 711 39.48 26.59 6.43
CA LEU A 711 38.97 26.09 5.15
C LEU A 711 37.62 26.72 4.78
N ILE A 712 36.76 26.99 5.76
CA ILE A 712 35.46 27.66 5.57
C ILE A 712 35.64 29.17 5.38
N GLY A 713 36.75 29.76 5.82
CA GLY A 713 37.04 31.19 5.71
C GLY A 713 36.09 32.08 6.51
N ASN A 714 35.49 31.56 7.60
CA ASN A 714 34.56 32.29 8.46
C ASN A 714 34.74 31.88 9.93
N THR A 715 34.71 32.85 10.85
CA THR A 715 34.88 32.63 12.30
C THR A 715 33.56 32.55 13.06
N GLY A 716 32.41 32.78 12.39
CA GLY A 716 31.07 32.57 12.95
C GLY A 716 29.93 32.92 11.99
N GLY A 717 28.79 32.25 12.12
CA GLY A 717 27.56 32.57 11.37
C GLY A 717 27.28 31.69 10.15
N ARG A 718 26.42 32.19 9.25
CA ARG A 718 25.88 31.47 8.08
C ARG A 718 26.58 31.93 6.79
N ARG A 719 27.06 30.99 5.97
CA ARG A 719 27.68 31.24 4.66
C ARG A 719 27.07 30.31 3.61
N ILE A 720 26.79 30.80 2.42
CA ILE A 720 26.39 29.98 1.26
C ILE A 720 27.60 29.86 0.33
N LEU A 721 27.98 28.62 0.00
CA LEU A 721 29.05 28.28 -0.94
C LEU A 721 28.58 28.44 -2.40
N GLU A 722 29.50 28.48 -3.36
CA GLU A 722 29.16 28.67 -4.78
C GLU A 722 28.35 27.49 -5.34
N ASN A 723 28.54 26.30 -4.77
CA ASN A 723 27.75 25.11 -5.07
C ASN A 723 26.34 25.11 -4.42
N GLY A 724 25.95 26.20 -3.73
CA GLY A 724 24.65 26.35 -3.08
C GLY A 724 24.53 25.63 -1.73
N VAL A 725 25.62 25.12 -1.17
CA VAL A 725 25.63 24.51 0.17
C VAL A 725 25.65 25.62 1.22
N ASN A 726 24.71 25.55 2.16
CA ASN A 726 24.60 26.45 3.30
C ASN A 726 25.40 25.89 4.49
N VAL A 727 26.41 26.63 4.94
CA VAL A 727 27.29 26.29 6.04
C VAL A 727 26.99 27.19 7.24
N THR A 728 26.60 26.60 8.35
CA THR A 728 26.34 27.31 9.61
C THR A 728 27.29 26.85 10.70
N VAL A 729 27.97 27.78 11.35
CA VAL A 729 28.90 27.51 12.45
C VAL A 729 28.32 28.08 13.74
N SER A 730 28.13 27.23 14.75
CA SER A 730 27.73 27.62 16.10
C SER A 730 28.76 27.15 17.12
N GLN A 731 29.20 28.05 18.00
CA GLN A 731 30.10 27.73 19.10
C GLN A 731 29.35 27.89 20.43
N MET A 732 29.45 26.88 21.28
CA MET A 732 28.76 26.82 22.56
C MET A 732 29.77 26.57 23.67
N THR A 733 29.57 27.17 24.84
CA THR A 733 30.41 26.92 26.01
C THR A 733 29.53 26.40 27.14
N SER A 734 29.84 25.21 27.66
CA SER A 734 29.09 24.61 28.76
C SER A 734 30.03 24.08 29.85
N VAL A 735 29.57 24.12 31.10
CA VAL A 735 30.33 23.64 32.27
C VAL A 735 29.87 22.21 32.57
N LEU A 736 30.72 21.23 32.23
CA LEU A 736 30.48 19.81 32.53
C LEU A 736 31.50 19.36 33.58
N ASN A 737 31.02 18.77 34.68
CA ASN A 737 31.83 18.29 35.80
C ASN A 737 32.80 19.37 36.36
N GLY A 738 32.35 20.62 36.44
CA GLY A 738 33.16 21.74 36.96
C GLY A 738 34.25 22.26 36.01
N ARG A 739 34.34 21.76 34.77
CA ARG A 739 35.26 22.26 33.73
C ARG A 739 34.48 22.90 32.58
N THR A 740 34.94 24.06 32.15
CA THR A 740 34.40 24.76 30.98
C THR A 740 34.85 24.03 29.70
N ARG A 741 33.93 23.37 28.99
CA ARG A 741 34.17 22.79 27.66
C ARG A 741 33.56 23.69 26.59
N ARG A 742 34.31 23.90 25.51
CA ARG A 742 33.82 24.54 24.28
C ARG A 742 33.41 23.45 23.30
N PHE A 743 32.18 23.53 22.83
CA PHE A 743 31.63 22.72 21.76
C PHE A 743 31.46 23.60 20.53
N ALA A 744 31.56 23.00 19.35
CA ALA A 744 31.18 23.68 18.13
C ALA A 744 30.46 22.72 17.21
N ASP A 745 29.46 23.24 16.51
CA ASP A 745 28.72 22.52 15.48
C ASP A 745 28.94 23.24 14.14
N ILE A 746 29.34 22.46 13.13
CA ILE A 746 29.35 22.87 11.74
C ILE A 746 28.23 22.10 11.05
N GLN A 747 27.22 22.82 10.59
CA GLN A 747 26.10 22.25 9.85
C GLN A 747 26.21 22.59 8.37
N LEU A 748 26.19 21.56 7.53
CA LEU A 748 26.25 21.63 6.07
C LEU A 748 24.89 21.23 5.51
N GLN A 749 24.19 22.16 4.87
CA GLN A 749 22.85 21.94 4.36
C GLN A 749 22.78 22.17 2.84
N HIS A 750 22.19 21.22 2.12
CA HIS A 750 21.86 21.39 0.71
C HIS A 750 20.48 20.80 0.42
N GLY A 751 19.52 21.66 0.05
CA GLY A 751 18.12 21.27 -0.04
C GLY A 751 17.61 20.66 1.28
N ALA A 752 17.11 19.44 1.19
CA ALA A 752 16.64 18.66 2.34
C ALA A 752 17.72 17.75 2.96
N LEU A 753 18.97 17.75 2.49
CA LEU A 753 20.06 17.03 3.15
C LEU A 753 20.80 17.95 4.13
N CYS A 754 21.11 17.43 5.32
CA CYS A 754 21.78 18.16 6.39
C CYS A 754 22.81 17.28 7.10
N PHE A 755 24.08 17.70 7.09
CA PHE A 755 25.14 17.09 7.89
C PHE A 755 25.45 17.99 9.08
N ASN A 756 25.36 17.44 10.29
CA ASN A 756 25.74 18.13 11.51
C ASN A 756 27.05 17.53 12.04
N ILE A 757 28.09 18.35 12.19
CA ILE A 757 29.42 17.91 12.59
C ILE A 757 29.78 18.57 13.92
N ARG A 758 29.92 17.79 14.99
CA ARG A 758 30.22 18.28 16.33
C ARG A 758 31.69 18.09 16.70
N TYR A 759 32.24 19.12 17.34
CA TYR A 759 33.62 19.18 17.85
C TYR A 759 33.63 19.31 19.38
N GLY A 760 34.72 18.85 20.02
CA GLY A 760 34.94 19.01 21.46
C GLY A 760 34.16 18.02 22.35
N THR A 761 33.66 16.93 21.77
CA THR A 761 32.90 15.86 22.44
C THR A 761 33.49 14.49 22.15
N THR A 762 33.17 13.50 22.99
CA THR A 762 33.40 12.09 22.64
C THR A 762 32.24 11.54 21.82
N VAL A 763 32.47 10.42 21.12
CA VAL A 763 31.43 9.73 20.33
C VAL A 763 30.27 9.27 21.23
N GLU A 764 30.57 8.75 22.42
CA GLU A 764 29.56 8.29 23.38
C GLU A 764 28.73 9.44 23.96
N GLU A 765 29.38 10.55 24.33
CA GLU A 765 28.69 11.75 24.84
C GLU A 765 27.71 12.29 23.79
N GLU A 766 28.12 12.37 22.52
CA GLU A 766 27.25 12.87 21.46
C GLU A 766 26.13 11.89 21.09
N LYS A 767 26.42 10.58 21.10
CA LYS A 767 25.40 9.55 20.90
C LYS A 767 24.25 9.69 21.92
N ASN A 768 24.60 9.83 23.20
CA ASN A 768 23.63 10.02 24.28
C ASN A 768 22.88 11.35 24.15
N HIS A 769 23.58 12.41 23.75
CA HIS A 769 22.97 13.72 23.52
C HIS A 769 21.92 13.69 22.40
N VAL A 770 22.26 13.11 21.24
CA VAL A 770 21.35 12.99 20.08
C VAL A 770 20.12 12.15 20.44
N LEU A 771 20.30 11.06 21.19
CA LEU A 771 19.20 10.23 21.69
C LEU A 771 18.28 10.98 22.63
N GLU A 772 18.81 11.76 23.58
CA GLU A 772 17.98 12.53 24.51
C GLU A 772 17.20 13.63 23.78
N ILE A 773 17.81 14.33 22.81
CA ILE A 773 17.07 15.29 21.98
C ILE A 773 15.99 14.59 21.16
N ALA A 774 16.27 13.42 20.58
CA ALA A 774 15.28 12.64 19.84
C ALA A 774 14.10 12.25 20.73
N ARG A 775 14.36 11.77 21.95
CA ARG A 775 13.33 11.46 22.95
C ARG A 775 12.49 12.68 23.31
N GLN A 776 13.11 13.83 23.55
CA GLN A 776 12.39 15.06 23.85
C GLN A 776 11.45 15.46 22.72
N ARG A 777 11.88 15.32 21.46
CA ARG A 777 11.02 15.52 20.29
C ARG A 777 9.86 14.52 20.25
N ALA A 778 10.13 13.23 20.42
CA ALA A 778 9.11 12.18 20.39
C ALA A 778 8.03 12.43 21.46
N VAL A 779 8.43 12.67 22.71
CA VAL A 779 7.51 12.90 23.84
C VAL A 779 6.74 14.20 23.66
N ALA A 780 7.38 15.29 23.24
CA ALA A 780 6.69 16.56 22.99
C ALA A 780 5.66 16.45 21.86
N GLN A 781 6.01 15.77 20.76
CA GLN A 781 5.09 15.51 19.65
C GLN A 781 3.93 14.60 20.06
N ALA A 782 4.19 13.56 20.88
CA ALA A 782 3.14 12.69 21.40
C ALA A 782 2.13 13.46 22.26
N TRP A 783 2.61 14.32 23.18
CA TRP A 783 1.73 15.18 23.99
C TRP A 783 0.92 16.15 23.13
N THR A 784 1.55 16.75 22.12
CA THR A 784 0.88 17.67 21.18
C THR A 784 -0.22 16.96 20.40
N LYS A 785 0.04 15.72 19.94
CA LYS A 785 -0.96 14.88 19.26
C LYS A 785 -2.12 14.53 20.20
N GLU A 786 -1.83 14.14 21.43
CA GLU A 786 -2.85 13.77 22.42
C GLU A 786 -3.73 14.96 22.81
N GLN A 787 -3.13 16.12 23.04
CA GLN A 787 -3.87 17.36 23.31
C GLN A 787 -4.77 17.72 22.13
N ARG A 788 -4.28 17.61 20.89
CA ARG A 788 -5.07 17.88 19.68
C ARG A 788 -6.26 16.93 19.55
N ARG A 789 -6.07 15.62 19.79
CA ARG A 789 -7.17 14.63 19.78
C ARG A 789 -8.30 15.04 20.73
N LEU A 790 -7.96 15.42 21.96
CA LEU A 790 -8.94 15.86 22.94
C LEU A 790 -9.62 17.20 22.57
N GLN A 791 -8.88 18.15 22.00
CA GLN A 791 -9.45 19.41 21.49
C GLN A 791 -10.48 19.17 20.38
N GLU A 792 -10.27 18.13 19.57
CA GLU A 792 -11.18 17.71 18.50
C GLU A 792 -12.31 16.80 19.02
N GLY A 793 -12.40 16.58 20.33
CA GLY A 793 -13.39 15.73 20.97
C GLY A 793 -13.27 14.25 20.59
N GLU A 794 -12.08 13.81 20.19
CA GLU A 794 -11.78 12.41 19.92
C GLU A 794 -11.39 11.67 21.20
N GLU A 795 -11.41 10.34 21.15
CA GLU A 795 -10.86 9.50 22.22
C GLU A 795 -9.34 9.66 22.29
N GLY A 796 -8.81 9.80 23.52
CA GLY A 796 -7.38 9.77 23.77
C GLY A 796 -6.78 8.38 23.50
N ILE A 797 -5.47 8.32 23.26
CA ILE A 797 -4.73 7.04 23.21
C ILE A 797 -4.89 6.29 24.54
N ARG A 798 -5.09 7.03 25.64
CA ARG A 798 -5.41 6.49 26.96
C ARG A 798 -6.78 6.99 27.43
N ALA A 799 -7.43 6.18 28.27
CA ALA A 799 -8.62 6.60 29.00
C ALA A 799 -8.24 7.63 30.09
N TRP A 800 -8.36 8.91 29.78
CA TRP A 800 -8.16 10.02 30.71
C TRP A 800 -9.43 10.30 31.53
N THR A 801 -9.26 10.55 32.83
CA THR A 801 -10.34 11.10 33.67
C THR A 801 -10.66 12.54 33.28
N GLU A 802 -11.84 13.05 33.66
CA GLU A 802 -12.25 14.41 33.26
C GLU A 802 -11.28 15.49 33.79
N GLY A 803 -10.78 15.35 35.02
CA GLY A 803 -9.77 16.26 35.57
C GLY A 803 -8.45 16.22 34.79
N GLU A 804 -8.01 15.03 34.37
CA GLU A 804 -6.80 14.86 33.54
C GLU A 804 -6.99 15.43 32.13
N LYS A 805 -8.19 15.29 31.53
CA LYS A 805 -8.52 15.91 30.23
C LYS A 805 -8.44 17.44 30.32
N GLN A 806 -9.05 18.05 31.33
CA GLN A 806 -8.99 19.51 31.53
C GLN A 806 -7.56 19.99 31.76
N GLN A 807 -6.76 19.23 32.52
CA GLN A 807 -5.35 19.52 32.69
C GLN A 807 -4.59 19.46 31.36
N LEU A 808 -4.75 18.38 30.59
CA LEU A 808 -4.10 18.22 29.29
C LEU A 808 -4.51 19.32 28.30
N LEU A 809 -5.78 19.74 28.28
CA LEU A 809 -6.25 20.84 27.44
C LEU A 809 -5.63 22.18 27.82
N SER A 810 -5.45 22.45 29.12
CA SER A 810 -4.94 23.74 29.62
C SER A 810 -3.42 23.86 29.64
N THR A 811 -2.69 22.80 30.00
CA THR A 811 -1.22 22.83 30.16
C THR A 811 -0.47 22.10 29.05
N GLY A 812 -1.16 21.26 28.26
CA GLY A 812 -0.55 20.38 27.26
C GLY A 812 0.09 19.11 27.83
N ARG A 813 0.06 18.88 29.16
CA ARG A 813 0.60 17.68 29.81
C ARG A 813 -0.17 17.32 31.08
N VAL A 814 -0.17 16.03 31.45
CA VAL A 814 -0.74 15.56 32.72
C VAL A 814 0.40 15.31 33.72
N GLN A 815 0.35 15.95 34.89
CA GLN A 815 1.51 16.10 35.79
C GLN A 815 2.03 14.77 36.38
N SER A 816 1.19 13.74 36.46
CA SER A 816 1.53 12.41 36.98
C SER A 816 2.00 11.42 35.90
N TYR A 817 2.04 11.84 34.64
CA TYR A 817 2.34 11.00 33.48
C TYR A 817 3.58 11.46 32.74
N ASP A 818 4.35 10.51 32.24
CA ASP A 818 5.41 10.75 31.27
C ASP A 818 5.31 9.79 30.08
N GLY A 819 5.96 10.14 28.98
CA GLY A 819 6.01 9.34 27.76
C GLY A 819 7.16 8.35 27.78
N TYR A 820 6.84 7.07 27.60
CA TYR A 820 7.81 5.98 27.55
C TYR A 820 7.72 5.24 26.21
N PHE A 821 8.85 4.73 25.74
CA PHE A 821 8.88 3.94 24.50
C PHE A 821 8.20 2.58 24.68
N VAL A 822 7.46 2.14 23.66
CA VAL A 822 6.89 0.78 23.62
C VAL A 822 7.93 -0.20 23.09
N LEU A 823 8.46 0.06 21.89
CA LEU A 823 9.61 -0.65 21.33
C LEU A 823 10.91 -0.04 21.87
N SER A 824 11.85 -0.90 22.29
CA SER A 824 13.11 -0.47 22.90
C SER A 824 13.97 0.33 21.92
N VAL A 825 14.28 1.58 22.29
CA VAL A 825 15.17 2.45 21.52
C VAL A 825 16.63 2.02 21.58
N GLU A 826 17.03 1.18 22.53
CA GLU A 826 18.37 0.59 22.56
C GLU A 826 18.59 -0.40 21.40
N GLN A 827 17.52 -1.10 21.01
CA GLN A 827 17.51 -2.02 19.86
C GLN A 827 17.16 -1.29 18.55
N TYR A 828 16.29 -0.28 18.63
CA TYR A 828 15.73 0.44 17.50
C TYR A 828 16.00 1.94 17.62
N LEU A 829 17.26 2.33 17.44
CA LEU A 829 17.71 3.72 17.53
C LEU A 829 16.93 4.63 16.58
N GLU A 830 16.53 4.11 15.41
CA GLU A 830 15.79 4.82 14.37
C GLU A 830 14.37 5.26 14.80
N LEU A 831 13.83 4.68 15.88
CA LEU A 831 12.52 5.01 16.44
C LEU A 831 12.58 6.05 17.57
N SER A 832 13.78 6.56 17.88
CA SER A 832 14.00 7.43 19.05
C SER A 832 13.31 8.79 18.95
N ASP A 833 12.95 9.25 17.75
CA ASP A 833 12.17 10.48 17.50
C ASP A 833 10.70 10.20 17.13
N SER A 834 10.25 8.94 17.18
CA SER A 834 8.90 8.56 16.78
C SER A 834 7.88 8.80 17.89
N ALA A 835 6.99 9.77 17.69
CA ALA A 835 5.87 10.04 18.60
C ALA A 835 4.86 8.87 18.68
N ASN A 836 4.74 8.06 17.62
CA ASN A 836 3.82 6.92 17.60
C ASN A 836 4.36 5.70 18.37
N ASN A 837 5.64 5.71 18.79
CA ASN A 837 6.22 4.70 19.66
C ASN A 837 6.15 5.11 21.16
N ILE A 838 5.44 6.19 21.50
CA ILE A 838 5.31 6.70 22.86
C ILE A 838 3.98 6.25 23.47
N HIS A 839 4.04 5.74 24.70
CA HIS A 839 2.89 5.44 25.54
C HIS A 839 2.98 6.21 26.88
N PHE A 840 1.87 6.82 27.31
CA PHE A 840 1.82 7.61 28.54
C PHE A 840 1.58 6.72 29.76
N MET A 841 2.50 6.73 30.71
CA MET A 841 2.41 5.93 31.94
C MET A 841 2.72 6.73 33.19
N ARG A 842 2.19 6.28 34.33
CA ARG A 842 2.55 6.79 35.66
C ARG A 842 3.81 6.09 36.17
N GLN A 843 4.56 6.74 37.05
CA GLN A 843 5.74 6.13 37.68
C GLN A 843 5.43 4.82 38.41
N SER A 844 4.24 4.68 38.98
CA SER A 844 3.77 3.45 39.64
C SER A 844 3.55 2.26 38.70
N GLU A 845 3.42 2.50 37.39
CA GLU A 845 3.10 1.47 36.39
C GLU A 845 4.38 0.87 35.77
N ILE A 846 5.52 1.53 35.93
CA ILE A 846 6.81 1.15 35.31
C ILE A 846 7.27 -0.24 35.75
N GLY A 847 7.01 -0.63 37.01
CA GLY A 847 7.46 -1.91 37.57
C GLY A 847 6.62 -3.13 37.22
N ARG A 848 5.57 -2.99 36.38
CA ARG A 848 4.68 -4.09 35.96
C ARG A 848 4.94 -4.59 34.53
N ARG A 849 5.98 -4.10 33.87
CA ARG A 849 6.29 -4.40 32.47
C ARG A 849 7.38 -5.45 32.32
#